data_AF-A0A7Y4ZA93-F1
#
_entry.id   AF-A0A7Y4ZA93-F1
#
_cell.length_a   1.000
_cell.length_b   1.000
_cell.length_c   1.000
_cell.angle_alpha   90.00
_cell.angle_beta   90.00
_cell.angle_gamma   90.00
#
_symmetry.space_group_name_H-M   'P 1'
#
loop_
_entity.id
_entity.type
_entity.pdbx_description
1 polymer ?
#
loop_
_entity_poly.entity_id
_entity_poly.type
_entity_poly.pdbx_seq_one_letter_code
_entity_poly.pdbx_strand_id
1 'polypeptide(L)'
;MGSYLEEEFGLTELFLLRGALPAPLDVIIVSIDRASAEILHLPDDPEKWPRMQYAHLIDKINQQNPAIIAFNIHFGENREPEDDQVLANAMAARRNVILSNYLKQSLVPAHPPFEEIRYERVIEPTPLLNSAALGSAPFPIPKTSSTVKEFWTYKHSAGDIPTFPISIFQYYVIKKAYPEILQLLSKIDPGLAVNLPDTFTQLIRNFGAIQKFQEIQAAFTKDSAALNQLTTLITEAQYSSGVKQLLQSWLALLKSDERLYLNHYGDVGTITTVPFYQASITAILNPSLFRDKIVLVGYSEDLEPEKNQGFYTAFSKLSGKVISPIEIAATAIANIIDRSWLKPMPISRQLLLIISWGILLSGVFCLFSYQISMLLTVLLMAGYIELSSFLFASKNVWMPLAIPLLQGFVVLLIQSTAYFIKVRKVSKRYIPKEVFDTNTRNPEGMNEYGILMQGVCMATDAGQYTTLSETVSPLQLHKLMNDYYAAIFPGVKSRRGLISDVIGDAMLAVWAAPKIDIKLRYDACHAALEIKSAIDHFNATSQYHLATRMGLHYGEMRLGNVGAMEHYEYRAVGDTVNTATRIEGLNKLLGTRILVSAPVIAGLPGFFTRELGTFLLKGKMLTVTVFELIGHVDEIARTQPHWQHLSISFAQALALFKDHQWQQALAEFLAIEKDYPHDGPTRFYICYLQNLPSLSLHPSKDHAATIDIGKINMLLH
;
A
#
# COMPACT_ATOMS: atom_id res chain seq x y z
N MET A 1 -5.35 -1.38 -19.30
CA MET A 1 -5.52 -1.11 -17.86
C MET A 1 -4.87 0.21 -17.44
N GLY A 2 -3.58 0.44 -17.69
CA GLY A 2 -2.89 1.69 -17.30
C GLY A 2 -3.52 2.97 -17.87
N SER A 3 -3.74 3.04 -19.19
CA SER A 3 -4.37 4.22 -19.83
C SER A 3 -5.78 4.50 -19.28
N TYR A 4 -6.56 3.45 -19.00
CA TYR A 4 -7.88 3.60 -18.39
C TYR A 4 -7.82 4.25 -17.00
N LEU A 5 -6.87 3.83 -16.15
CA LEU A 5 -6.67 4.46 -14.83
C LEU A 5 -6.28 5.94 -14.96
N GLU A 6 -5.40 6.25 -15.91
CA GLU A 6 -5.00 7.63 -16.16
C GLU A 6 -6.15 8.49 -16.68
N GLU A 7 -6.98 7.97 -17.57
CA GLU A 7 -8.10 8.70 -18.14
C GLU A 7 -9.27 8.85 -17.16
N GLU A 8 -9.52 7.89 -16.29
CA GLU A 8 -10.66 7.92 -15.35
C GLU A 8 -10.32 8.64 -14.05
N PHE A 9 -9.11 8.43 -13.51
CA PHE A 9 -8.70 8.99 -12.23
C PHE A 9 -7.72 10.14 -12.44
N GLY A 10 -6.60 9.89 -13.12
CA GLY A 10 -5.53 10.89 -13.26
C GLY A 10 -5.99 12.19 -13.92
N LEU A 11 -6.68 12.09 -15.06
CA LEU A 11 -7.18 13.23 -15.81
C LEU A 11 -8.29 13.97 -15.05
N THR A 12 -9.20 13.24 -14.41
CA THR A 12 -10.27 13.83 -13.59
C THR A 12 -9.67 14.67 -12.45
N GLU A 13 -8.69 14.14 -11.71
CA GLU A 13 -8.01 14.88 -10.64
C GLU A 13 -7.31 16.15 -11.16
N LEU A 14 -6.68 16.10 -12.34
CA LEU A 14 -6.06 17.29 -12.94
C LEU A 14 -7.08 18.39 -13.27
N PHE A 15 -8.27 18.02 -13.75
CA PHE A 15 -9.37 18.98 -13.96
C PHE A 15 -9.85 19.59 -12.64
N LEU A 16 -9.95 18.80 -11.57
CA LEU A 16 -10.36 19.28 -10.24
C LEU A 16 -9.34 20.22 -9.63
N LEU A 17 -8.05 19.87 -9.71
CA LEU A 17 -6.95 20.70 -9.21
C LEU A 17 -6.84 22.03 -9.95
N ARG A 18 -7.09 22.04 -11.26
CA ARG A 18 -7.13 23.27 -12.06
C ARG A 18 -8.37 24.10 -11.76
N GLY A 19 -9.51 23.45 -11.55
CA GLY A 19 -10.81 24.09 -11.42
C GLY A 19 -11.40 24.57 -12.75
N ALA A 20 -12.52 25.29 -12.64
CA ALA A 20 -13.26 25.83 -13.77
C ALA A 20 -12.55 27.02 -14.43
N LEU A 21 -12.64 27.08 -15.74
CA LEU A 21 -12.17 28.15 -16.61
C LEU A 21 -13.35 29.05 -17.01
N PRO A 22 -13.10 30.32 -17.34
CA PRO A 22 -14.14 31.20 -17.87
C PRO A 22 -14.71 30.67 -19.18
N ALA A 23 -16.00 30.95 -19.42
CA ALA A 23 -16.69 30.56 -20.64
C ALA A 23 -16.00 31.13 -21.90
N PRO A 24 -15.94 30.37 -23.00
CA PRO A 24 -15.38 30.87 -24.25
C PRO A 24 -16.23 32.03 -24.81
N LEU A 25 -15.56 33.03 -25.38
CA LEU A 25 -16.22 34.26 -25.82
C LEU A 25 -16.89 34.14 -27.20
N ASP A 26 -16.33 33.31 -28.09
CA ASP A 26 -16.74 33.19 -29.49
C ASP A 26 -17.89 32.21 -29.75
N VAL A 27 -18.26 31.39 -28.75
CA VAL A 27 -19.25 30.31 -28.90
C VAL A 27 -20.41 30.51 -27.93
N ILE A 28 -21.64 30.48 -28.43
CA ILE A 28 -22.88 30.57 -27.63
C ILE A 28 -23.80 29.43 -28.01
N ILE A 29 -24.46 28.85 -27.01
CA ILE A 29 -25.48 27.82 -27.19
C ILE A 29 -26.86 28.45 -27.10
N VAL A 30 -27.74 28.10 -28.03
CA VAL A 30 -29.18 28.28 -27.94
C VAL A 30 -29.79 26.92 -27.66
N SER A 31 -30.26 26.71 -26.43
CA SER A 31 -30.75 25.41 -25.98
C SER A 31 -32.24 25.28 -26.24
N ILE A 32 -32.63 24.18 -26.89
CA ILE A 32 -34.02 23.75 -27.02
C ILE A 32 -34.35 22.94 -25.76
N ASP A 33 -35.04 23.59 -24.83
CA ASP A 33 -35.40 23.07 -23.51
C ASP A 33 -36.93 22.99 -23.33
N ARG A 34 -37.37 22.31 -22.25
CA ARG A 34 -38.81 22.15 -21.95
C ARG A 34 -39.50 23.48 -21.68
N ALA A 35 -38.79 24.42 -21.05
CA ALA A 35 -39.31 25.76 -20.82
C ALA A 35 -39.65 26.47 -22.14
N SER A 36 -38.85 26.27 -23.18
CA SER A 36 -39.12 26.80 -24.51
C SER A 36 -40.35 26.17 -25.15
N ALA A 37 -40.56 24.86 -24.98
CA ALA A 37 -41.78 24.18 -25.43
C ALA A 37 -43.03 24.78 -24.75
N GLU A 38 -42.98 24.93 -23.43
CA GLU A 38 -44.09 25.44 -22.62
C GLU A 38 -44.44 26.90 -22.94
N ILE A 39 -43.43 27.79 -22.96
CA ILE A 39 -43.62 29.23 -23.19
C ILE A 39 -44.08 29.54 -24.61
N LEU A 40 -43.59 28.79 -25.61
CA LEU A 40 -43.97 28.97 -27.01
C LEU A 40 -45.21 28.15 -27.41
N HIS A 41 -45.80 27.41 -26.47
CA HIS A 41 -46.94 26.51 -26.72
C HIS A 41 -46.67 25.49 -27.85
N LEU A 42 -45.47 24.92 -27.86
CA LEU A 42 -45.03 23.90 -28.80
C LEU A 42 -45.09 22.50 -28.16
N PRO A 43 -45.13 21.40 -28.96
CA PRO A 43 -45.08 20.04 -28.42
C PRO A 43 -43.84 19.78 -27.54
N ASP A 44 -43.95 18.93 -26.52
CA ASP A 44 -42.81 18.56 -25.67
C ASP A 44 -41.66 17.88 -26.43
N ASP A 45 -41.99 17.24 -27.54
CA ASP A 45 -41.05 16.59 -28.45
C ASP A 45 -40.58 17.61 -29.50
N PRO A 46 -39.33 18.10 -29.40
CA PRO A 46 -38.85 19.15 -30.29
C PRO A 46 -38.68 18.70 -31.74
N GLU A 47 -38.59 17.39 -31.96
CA GLU A 47 -38.63 16.89 -33.32
C GLU A 47 -39.93 17.36 -33.95
N LYS A 48 -41.09 17.33 -33.27
CA LYS A 48 -42.39 17.71 -33.84
C LYS A 48 -42.62 19.21 -34.00
N TRP A 49 -41.65 20.07 -33.67
CA TRP A 49 -41.82 21.51 -33.82
C TRP A 49 -41.96 21.91 -35.30
N PRO A 50 -42.85 22.89 -35.62
CA PRO A 50 -42.95 23.46 -36.96
C PRO A 50 -41.62 24.09 -37.40
N ARG A 51 -41.25 23.91 -38.66
CA ARG A 51 -39.98 24.45 -39.20
C ARG A 51 -39.97 25.96 -39.26
N MET A 52 -41.14 26.59 -39.33
CA MET A 52 -41.30 28.03 -39.19
C MET A 52 -40.71 28.59 -37.88
N GLN A 53 -40.71 27.82 -36.78
CA GLN A 53 -40.11 28.26 -35.51
C GLN A 53 -38.59 28.40 -35.62
N TYR A 54 -37.94 27.45 -36.28
CA TYR A 54 -36.51 27.51 -36.56
C TYR A 54 -36.17 28.64 -37.53
N ALA A 55 -37.02 28.89 -38.53
CA ALA A 55 -36.87 30.01 -39.46
C ALA A 55 -36.94 31.36 -38.73
N HIS A 56 -37.93 31.53 -37.86
CA HIS A 56 -38.08 32.73 -37.03
C HIS A 56 -36.86 32.94 -36.14
N LEU A 57 -36.36 31.89 -35.48
CA LEU A 57 -35.12 31.98 -34.69
C LEU A 57 -33.95 32.48 -35.54
N ILE A 58 -33.73 31.90 -36.73
CA ILE A 58 -32.65 32.30 -37.65
C ILE A 58 -32.76 33.78 -37.98
N ASP A 59 -33.95 34.26 -38.36
CA ASP A 59 -34.17 35.66 -38.70
C ASP A 59 -33.86 36.58 -37.52
N LYS A 60 -34.26 36.21 -36.30
CA LYS A 60 -34.00 36.99 -35.08
C LYS A 60 -32.52 37.03 -34.73
N ILE A 61 -31.83 35.90 -34.71
CA ILE A 61 -30.39 35.87 -34.43
C ILE A 61 -29.63 36.66 -35.51
N ASN A 62 -30.04 36.54 -36.78
CA ASN A 62 -29.41 37.26 -37.89
C ASN A 62 -29.49 38.79 -37.77
N GLN A 63 -30.44 39.35 -37.03
CA GLN A 63 -30.48 40.80 -36.75
C GLN A 63 -29.23 41.29 -36.03
N GLN A 64 -28.55 40.43 -35.26
CA GLN A 64 -27.32 40.76 -34.55
C GLN A 64 -26.03 40.46 -35.35
N ASN A 65 -26.15 39.91 -36.56
CA ASN A 65 -25.04 39.54 -37.44
C ASN A 65 -24.05 38.51 -36.82
N PRO A 66 -24.50 37.28 -36.55
CA PRO A 66 -23.60 36.20 -36.12
C PRO A 66 -22.66 35.79 -37.25
N ALA A 67 -21.52 35.21 -36.89
CA ALA A 67 -20.62 34.63 -37.86
C ALA A 67 -21.22 33.35 -38.46
N ILE A 68 -21.70 32.44 -37.62
CA ILE A 68 -22.29 31.15 -38.03
C ILE A 68 -23.46 30.83 -37.11
N ILE A 69 -24.51 30.22 -37.66
CA ILE A 69 -25.57 29.55 -36.90
C ILE A 69 -25.48 28.06 -37.25
N ALA A 70 -25.34 27.16 -36.28
CA ALA A 70 -25.25 25.73 -36.57
C ALA A 70 -26.33 24.96 -35.80
N PHE A 71 -27.09 24.12 -36.50
CA PHE A 71 -28.15 23.31 -35.93
C PHE A 71 -27.67 21.86 -35.74
N ASN A 72 -27.64 21.42 -34.49
CA ASN A 72 -27.55 20.00 -34.13
C ASN A 72 -28.95 19.41 -33.99
N ILE A 73 -29.69 19.43 -35.10
CA ILE A 73 -31.06 18.91 -35.23
C ILE A 73 -31.12 18.14 -36.54
N HIS A 74 -31.77 16.99 -36.53
CA HIS A 74 -31.91 16.17 -37.73
C HIS A 74 -33.08 16.63 -38.61
N PHE A 75 -32.79 17.02 -39.85
CA PHE A 75 -33.77 17.43 -40.85
C PHE A 75 -33.84 16.47 -42.04
N GLY A 76 -33.71 15.16 -41.83
CA GLY A 76 -33.66 14.16 -42.92
C GLY A 76 -35.01 13.76 -43.53
N GLU A 77 -36.12 14.11 -42.89
CA GLU A 77 -37.47 13.76 -43.34
C GLU A 77 -38.19 14.97 -43.96
N ASN A 78 -38.97 14.77 -45.02
CA ASN A 78 -39.83 15.83 -45.55
C ASN A 78 -41.04 16.04 -44.64
N ARG A 79 -41.42 17.30 -44.41
CA ARG A 79 -42.65 17.65 -43.67
C ARG A 79 -43.61 18.41 -44.57
N GLU A 80 -44.35 19.36 -44.01
CA GLU A 80 -45.18 20.29 -44.76
C GLU A 80 -44.29 21.12 -45.70
N PRO A 81 -44.51 21.06 -47.03
CA PRO A 81 -43.64 21.72 -48.00
C PRO A 81 -43.52 23.24 -47.83
N GLU A 82 -44.59 23.89 -47.36
CA GLU A 82 -44.60 25.33 -47.09
C GLU A 82 -43.64 25.69 -45.95
N ASP A 83 -43.63 24.89 -44.89
CA ASP A 83 -42.81 25.09 -43.70
C ASP A 83 -41.31 24.82 -44.00
N ASP A 84 -41.03 23.80 -44.81
CA ASP A 84 -39.69 23.51 -45.34
C ASP A 84 -39.16 24.68 -46.17
N GLN A 85 -40.02 25.29 -46.99
CA GLN A 85 -39.66 26.43 -47.83
C GLN A 85 -39.38 27.69 -47.01
N VAL A 86 -40.16 27.95 -45.96
CA VAL A 86 -39.93 29.09 -45.05
C VAL A 86 -38.56 28.97 -44.38
N LEU A 87 -38.22 27.79 -43.86
CA LEU A 87 -36.90 27.54 -43.26
C LEU A 87 -35.77 27.65 -44.30
N ALA A 88 -35.95 27.08 -45.50
CA ALA A 88 -34.98 27.21 -46.58
C ALA A 88 -34.72 28.68 -46.95
N ASN A 89 -35.77 29.51 -47.04
CA ASN A 89 -35.65 30.94 -47.35
C ASN A 89 -34.86 31.68 -46.26
N ALA A 90 -35.13 31.41 -44.98
CA ALA A 90 -34.41 32.02 -43.86
C ALA A 90 -32.91 31.67 -43.88
N MET A 91 -32.56 30.40 -44.17
CA MET A 91 -31.16 29.97 -44.32
C MET A 91 -30.48 30.61 -45.55
N ALA A 92 -31.18 30.62 -46.69
CA ALA A 92 -30.65 31.14 -47.95
C ALA A 92 -30.42 32.66 -47.92
N ALA A 93 -31.16 33.40 -47.10
CA ALA A 93 -31.07 34.86 -46.99
C ALA A 93 -29.66 35.35 -46.65
N ARG A 94 -28.95 34.64 -45.75
CA ARG A 94 -27.57 34.99 -45.35
C ARG A 94 -26.52 33.91 -45.62
N ARG A 95 -26.92 32.68 -45.93
CA ARG A 95 -26.03 31.52 -46.13
C ARG A 95 -24.95 31.40 -45.06
N ASN A 96 -25.35 31.48 -43.79
CA ASN A 96 -24.49 31.33 -42.62
C ASN A 96 -24.92 30.17 -41.71
N VAL A 97 -25.82 29.29 -42.20
CA VAL A 97 -26.42 28.21 -41.42
C VAL A 97 -25.80 26.86 -41.76
N ILE A 98 -25.32 26.12 -40.77
CA ILE A 98 -24.77 24.76 -40.95
C ILE A 98 -25.70 23.74 -40.29
N LEU A 99 -25.95 22.62 -40.96
CA LEU A 99 -26.84 21.56 -40.46
C LEU A 99 -26.05 20.30 -40.04
N SER A 100 -26.51 19.60 -39.01
CA SER A 100 -25.94 18.31 -38.62
C SER A 100 -26.47 17.16 -39.47
N ASN A 101 -25.58 16.27 -39.88
CA ASN A 101 -25.94 14.99 -40.50
C ASN A 101 -26.06 13.91 -39.44
N TYR A 102 -27.02 13.00 -39.63
CA TYR A 102 -27.19 11.86 -38.74
C TYR A 102 -26.41 10.66 -39.28
N LEU A 103 -25.68 9.94 -38.42
CA LEU A 103 -24.95 8.73 -38.79
C LEU A 103 -25.73 7.50 -38.34
N LYS A 104 -26.42 6.85 -39.27
CA LYS A 104 -27.16 5.62 -38.99
C LYS A 104 -26.24 4.41 -39.11
N GLN A 105 -26.05 3.68 -38.01
CA GLN A 105 -25.36 2.40 -38.02
C GLN A 105 -26.28 1.30 -38.54
N SER A 106 -25.79 0.53 -39.52
CA SER A 106 -26.50 -0.61 -40.10
C SER A 106 -25.59 -1.84 -40.09
N LEU A 107 -26.18 -3.01 -39.86
CA LEU A 107 -25.49 -4.30 -39.90
C LEU A 107 -25.81 -4.99 -41.23
N VAL A 108 -24.79 -5.40 -41.98
CA VAL A 108 -24.95 -6.28 -43.15
C VAL A 108 -24.48 -7.68 -42.75
N PRO A 109 -25.28 -8.73 -42.96
CA PRO A 109 -24.81 -10.11 -42.86
C PRO A 109 -23.67 -10.33 -43.85
N ALA A 110 -22.51 -10.79 -43.37
CA ALA A 110 -21.38 -11.10 -44.24
C ALA A 110 -21.27 -12.61 -44.49
N HIS A 111 -20.65 -12.99 -45.61
CA HIS A 111 -20.35 -14.40 -45.87
C HIS A 111 -19.17 -14.86 -44.98
N PRO A 112 -19.19 -16.13 -44.50
CA PRO A 112 -18.09 -16.67 -43.70
C PRO A 112 -16.73 -16.44 -44.38
N PRO A 113 -15.69 -16.01 -43.64
CA PRO A 113 -15.53 -16.10 -42.19
C PRO A 113 -16.00 -14.87 -41.39
N PHE A 114 -16.65 -13.87 -42.00
CA PHE A 114 -17.12 -12.68 -41.29
C PHE A 114 -18.58 -12.85 -40.86
N GLU A 115 -18.88 -12.71 -39.57
CA GLU A 115 -20.25 -12.90 -39.05
C GLU A 115 -21.16 -11.71 -39.39
N GLU A 116 -20.69 -10.46 -39.26
CA GLU A 116 -21.45 -9.24 -39.58
C GLU A 116 -20.52 -8.07 -39.93
N ILE A 117 -20.85 -7.28 -40.95
CA ILE A 117 -20.16 -6.01 -41.26
C ILE A 117 -20.99 -4.85 -40.74
N ARG A 118 -20.43 -4.08 -39.80
CA ARG A 118 -20.98 -2.79 -39.37
C ARG A 118 -20.58 -1.72 -40.37
N TYR A 119 -21.54 -1.03 -40.96
CA TYR A 119 -21.30 0.16 -41.76
C TYR A 119 -22.15 1.33 -41.27
N GLU A 120 -21.63 2.52 -41.46
CA GLU A 120 -22.30 3.77 -41.10
C GLU A 120 -22.80 4.44 -42.37
N ARG A 121 -24.08 4.83 -42.38
CA ARG A 121 -24.69 5.58 -43.46
C ARG A 121 -24.96 7.00 -42.99
N VAL A 122 -24.46 7.99 -43.74
CA VAL A 122 -24.79 9.40 -43.52
C VAL A 122 -26.21 9.65 -44.03
N ILE A 123 -27.07 10.20 -43.17
CA ILE A 123 -28.39 10.73 -43.53
C ILE A 123 -28.27 12.25 -43.55
N GLU A 124 -28.32 12.80 -44.76
CA GLU A 124 -28.27 14.24 -45.01
C GLU A 124 -29.63 14.90 -44.75
N PRO A 125 -29.66 16.23 -44.52
CA PRO A 125 -30.90 17.01 -44.56
C PRO A 125 -31.63 16.85 -45.89
N THR A 126 -32.91 17.18 -45.93
CA THR A 126 -33.68 17.19 -47.19
C THR A 126 -32.97 18.03 -48.26
N PRO A 127 -33.04 17.67 -49.56
CA PRO A 127 -32.31 18.38 -50.61
C PRO A 127 -32.58 19.90 -50.65
N LEU A 128 -33.82 20.31 -50.35
CA LEU A 128 -34.21 21.71 -50.26
C LEU A 128 -33.45 22.45 -49.15
N LEU A 129 -33.38 21.87 -47.96
CA LEU A 129 -32.68 22.48 -46.83
C LEU A 129 -31.16 22.41 -47.00
N ASN A 130 -30.63 21.29 -47.50
CA ASN A 130 -29.19 21.11 -47.72
C ASN A 130 -28.63 22.11 -48.74
N SER A 131 -29.39 22.43 -49.79
CA SER A 131 -28.99 23.43 -50.80
C SER A 131 -29.15 24.88 -50.34
N ALA A 132 -30.02 25.14 -49.37
CA ALA A 132 -30.21 26.46 -48.76
C ALA A 132 -29.18 26.76 -47.64
N ALA A 133 -28.68 25.73 -46.96
CA ALA A 133 -27.66 25.83 -45.93
C ALA A 133 -26.28 26.23 -46.50
N LEU A 134 -25.40 26.73 -45.63
CA LEU A 134 -23.99 26.94 -45.93
C LEU A 134 -23.24 25.61 -46.13
N GLY A 135 -23.66 24.57 -45.41
CA GLY A 135 -23.14 23.22 -45.50
C GLY A 135 -23.75 22.30 -44.45
N SER A 136 -23.36 21.03 -44.48
CA SER A 136 -23.80 20.04 -43.50
C SER A 136 -22.66 19.07 -43.14
N ALA A 137 -22.67 18.55 -41.92
CA ALA A 137 -21.58 17.72 -41.41
C ALA A 137 -22.05 16.74 -40.31
N PRO A 138 -21.48 15.52 -40.24
CA PRO A 138 -21.86 14.54 -39.23
C PRO A 138 -21.30 14.89 -37.85
N PHE A 139 -22.05 14.61 -36.79
CA PHE A 139 -21.59 14.79 -35.41
C PHE A 139 -21.50 13.46 -34.64
N PRO A 140 -20.49 12.61 -34.93
CA PRO A 140 -20.27 11.40 -34.15
C PRO A 140 -19.64 11.75 -32.79
N ILE A 141 -20.23 11.23 -31.71
CA ILE A 141 -19.63 11.28 -30.37
C ILE A 141 -19.00 9.92 -30.05
N PRO A 142 -17.73 9.86 -29.60
CA PRO A 142 -17.09 8.60 -29.22
C PRO A 142 -17.83 7.88 -28.09
N LYS A 143 -18.43 6.73 -28.40
CA LYS A 143 -19.14 5.87 -27.43
C LYS A 143 -18.19 4.97 -26.61
N THR A 144 -16.97 5.41 -26.34
CA THR A 144 -15.93 4.57 -25.73
C THR A 144 -16.03 4.48 -24.21
N SER A 145 -16.69 5.44 -23.55
CA SER A 145 -16.92 5.43 -22.10
C SER A 145 -18.14 6.28 -21.72
N SER A 146 -18.55 6.24 -20.45
CA SER A 146 -19.60 7.13 -19.94
C SER A 146 -19.16 8.60 -19.89
N THR A 147 -17.86 8.88 -19.93
CA THR A 147 -17.31 10.24 -19.91
C THR A 147 -16.81 10.63 -21.30
N VAL A 148 -17.26 11.77 -21.83
CA VAL A 148 -16.79 12.26 -23.13
C VAL A 148 -15.49 13.03 -22.95
N LYS A 149 -14.41 12.44 -23.44
CA LYS A 149 -13.04 12.95 -23.29
C LYS A 149 -12.44 13.39 -24.61
N GLU A 150 -12.95 12.89 -25.72
CA GLU A 150 -12.41 13.09 -27.07
C GLU A 150 -13.50 13.47 -28.05
N PHE A 151 -13.11 14.09 -29.16
CA PHE A 151 -13.92 14.24 -30.35
C PHE A 151 -13.11 13.91 -31.60
N TRP A 152 -13.79 13.42 -32.64
CA TRP A 152 -13.16 13.12 -33.92
C TRP A 152 -13.02 14.38 -34.77
N THR A 153 -11.88 14.53 -35.45
CA THR A 153 -11.68 15.60 -36.44
C THR A 153 -12.30 15.21 -37.79
N TYR A 154 -12.03 14.00 -38.26
CA TYR A 154 -12.58 13.43 -39.49
C TYR A 154 -13.19 12.05 -39.23
N LYS A 155 -14.20 11.68 -40.02
CA LYS A 155 -14.89 10.40 -39.92
C LYS A 155 -14.58 9.53 -41.15
N HIS A 156 -13.52 8.76 -41.05
CA HIS A 156 -13.04 7.90 -42.15
C HIS A 156 -14.05 6.85 -42.61
N SER A 157 -14.79 6.26 -41.67
CA SER A 157 -15.85 5.28 -41.96
C SER A 157 -17.02 5.84 -42.79
N ALA A 158 -17.11 7.16 -42.93
CA ALA A 158 -18.13 7.86 -43.70
C ALA A 158 -17.55 8.57 -44.94
N GLY A 159 -16.33 8.24 -45.38
CA GLY A 159 -15.69 8.85 -46.55
C GLY A 159 -14.85 10.09 -46.24
N ASP A 160 -14.08 10.04 -45.15
CA ASP A 160 -13.14 11.10 -44.73
C ASP A 160 -13.78 12.48 -44.56
N ILE A 161 -15.04 12.51 -44.13
CA ILE A 161 -15.80 13.76 -43.97
C ILE A 161 -15.41 14.43 -42.63
N PRO A 162 -15.14 15.75 -42.62
CA PRO A 162 -14.91 16.51 -41.39
C PRO A 162 -16.15 16.46 -40.50
N THR A 163 -15.95 16.35 -39.19
CA THR A 163 -17.06 16.34 -38.24
C THR A 163 -17.65 17.73 -38.05
N PHE A 164 -18.84 17.78 -37.45
CA PHE A 164 -19.59 19.01 -37.20
C PHE A 164 -18.78 20.14 -36.54
N PRO A 165 -18.01 19.90 -35.44
CA PRO A 165 -17.11 20.92 -34.89
C PRO A 165 -16.06 21.43 -35.88
N ILE A 166 -15.47 20.54 -36.68
CA ILE A 166 -14.43 20.89 -37.64
C ILE A 166 -15.01 21.73 -38.77
N SER A 167 -16.13 21.32 -39.35
CA SER A 167 -16.77 22.07 -40.43
C SER A 167 -17.17 23.48 -39.99
N ILE A 168 -17.76 23.62 -38.79
CA ILE A 168 -18.11 24.93 -38.23
C ILE A 168 -16.87 25.81 -38.08
N PHE A 169 -15.79 25.28 -37.50
CA PHE A 169 -14.53 26.03 -37.36
C PHE A 169 -13.94 26.41 -38.72
N GLN A 170 -13.90 25.50 -39.69
CA GLN A 170 -13.38 25.79 -41.02
C GLN A 170 -14.13 26.94 -41.68
N TYR A 171 -15.47 26.91 -41.68
CA TYR A 171 -16.27 28.03 -42.19
C TYR A 171 -16.03 29.32 -41.41
N TYR A 172 -15.81 29.24 -40.10
CA TYR A 172 -15.58 30.42 -39.26
C TYR A 172 -14.26 31.09 -39.63
N VAL A 173 -13.19 30.29 -39.73
CA VAL A 173 -11.86 30.76 -40.15
C VAL A 173 -11.92 31.33 -41.56
N ILE A 174 -12.53 30.63 -42.51
CA ILE A 174 -12.65 31.11 -43.89
C ILE A 174 -13.39 32.45 -43.91
N LYS A 175 -14.54 32.55 -43.26
CA LYS A 175 -15.33 33.79 -43.23
C LYS A 175 -14.55 34.97 -42.64
N LYS A 176 -13.72 34.73 -41.62
CA LYS A 176 -12.97 35.77 -40.89
C LYS A 176 -11.61 36.12 -41.50
N ALA A 177 -10.98 35.19 -42.22
CA ALA A 177 -9.60 35.29 -42.69
C ALA A 177 -9.44 34.97 -44.19
N TYR A 178 -10.51 35.02 -44.99
CA TYR A 178 -10.45 34.64 -46.42
C TYR A 178 -9.38 35.39 -47.21
N PRO A 179 -9.28 36.74 -47.11
CA PRO A 179 -8.27 37.49 -47.86
C PRO A 179 -6.84 37.06 -47.50
N GLU A 180 -6.59 36.81 -46.23
CA GLU A 180 -5.30 36.35 -45.72
C GLU A 180 -5.00 34.92 -46.18
N ILE A 181 -6.00 34.02 -46.19
CA ILE A 181 -5.85 32.66 -46.71
C ILE A 181 -5.50 32.70 -48.20
N LEU A 182 -6.18 33.52 -49.01
CA LEU A 182 -5.84 33.68 -50.43
C LEU A 182 -4.41 34.20 -50.61
N GLN A 183 -3.99 35.19 -49.82
CA GLN A 183 -2.64 35.74 -49.85
C GLN A 183 -1.57 34.69 -49.47
N LEU A 184 -1.87 33.81 -48.52
CA LEU A 184 -0.99 32.71 -48.13
C LEU A 184 -0.92 31.64 -49.23
N LEU A 185 -2.07 31.25 -49.78
CA LEU A 185 -2.17 30.28 -50.87
C LEU A 185 -1.41 30.75 -52.10
N SER A 186 -1.56 32.01 -52.51
CA SER A 186 -0.88 32.55 -53.69
C SER A 186 0.65 32.52 -53.58
N LYS A 187 1.20 32.47 -52.36
CA LYS A 187 2.64 32.37 -52.11
C LYS A 187 3.16 30.93 -52.08
N ILE A 188 2.31 29.95 -51.78
CA ILE A 188 2.70 28.56 -51.59
C ILE A 188 2.34 27.73 -52.83
N ASP A 189 1.09 27.84 -53.29
CA ASP A 189 0.61 27.20 -54.50
C ASP A 189 -0.25 28.19 -55.33
N PRO A 190 0.38 28.91 -56.27
CA PRO A 190 -0.32 29.84 -57.15
C PRO A 190 -1.41 29.17 -57.99
N GLY A 191 -1.26 27.90 -58.35
CA GLY A 191 -2.22 27.16 -59.17
C GLY A 191 -3.53 26.87 -58.42
N LEU A 192 -3.42 26.58 -57.12
CA LEU A 192 -4.58 26.44 -56.23
C LEU A 192 -5.26 27.79 -55.98
N ALA A 193 -4.50 28.87 -55.82
CA ALA A 193 -5.04 30.21 -55.56
C ALA A 193 -5.83 30.79 -56.75
N VAL A 194 -5.38 30.58 -58.00
CA VAL A 194 -6.05 31.10 -59.21
C VAL A 194 -7.44 30.50 -59.43
N ASN A 195 -7.69 29.30 -58.90
CA ASN A 195 -8.98 28.61 -59.03
C ASN A 195 -10.01 29.02 -57.95
N LEU A 196 -9.66 29.95 -57.06
CA LEU A 196 -10.53 30.44 -55.99
C LEU A 196 -11.02 31.87 -56.31
N PRO A 197 -12.29 32.20 -56.01
CA PRO A 197 -12.82 33.54 -56.20
C PRO A 197 -12.24 34.55 -55.20
N ASP A 198 -12.32 35.85 -55.52
CA ASP A 198 -11.74 36.92 -54.71
C ASP A 198 -12.47 37.15 -53.37
N THR A 199 -13.74 36.72 -53.27
CA THR A 199 -14.57 36.94 -52.09
C THR A 199 -15.24 35.67 -51.58
N PHE A 200 -15.38 35.58 -50.25
CA PHE A 200 -16.06 34.47 -49.59
C PHE A 200 -17.51 34.29 -50.08
N THR A 201 -18.22 35.40 -50.36
CA THR A 201 -19.58 35.37 -50.89
C THR A 201 -19.65 34.69 -52.26
N GLN A 202 -18.67 34.92 -53.12
CA GLN A 202 -18.57 34.24 -54.42
C GLN A 202 -18.17 32.77 -54.26
N LEU A 203 -17.29 32.45 -53.29
CA LEU A 203 -16.92 31.07 -52.97
C LEU A 203 -18.17 30.25 -52.63
N ILE A 204 -19.01 30.73 -51.71
CA ILE A 204 -20.23 30.01 -51.30
C ILE A 204 -21.28 29.92 -52.42
N ARG A 205 -21.36 30.92 -53.30
CA ARG A 205 -22.37 30.96 -54.37
C ARG A 205 -22.03 30.05 -55.54
N ASN A 206 -20.76 30.01 -55.92
CA ASN A 206 -20.31 29.36 -57.15
C ASN A 206 -19.69 27.97 -56.90
N PHE A 207 -19.26 27.68 -55.68
CA PHE A 207 -18.54 26.47 -55.33
C PHE A 207 -19.06 25.87 -54.02
N GLY A 208 -18.99 24.55 -53.88
CA GLY A 208 -19.16 23.88 -52.59
C GLY A 208 -17.97 24.23 -51.69
N ALA A 209 -18.12 25.23 -50.82
CA ALA A 209 -17.02 25.80 -50.04
C ALA A 209 -16.23 24.75 -49.21
N ILE A 210 -16.89 23.72 -48.68
CA ILE A 210 -16.21 22.58 -48.02
C ILE A 210 -15.33 21.79 -48.98
N GLN A 211 -15.82 21.39 -50.15
CA GLN A 211 -15.05 20.54 -51.08
C GLN A 211 -13.77 21.23 -51.53
N LYS A 212 -13.85 22.52 -51.89
CA LYS A 212 -12.67 23.31 -52.24
C LYS A 212 -11.71 23.49 -51.08
N PHE A 213 -12.24 23.64 -49.86
CA PHE A 213 -11.37 23.74 -48.70
C PHE A 213 -10.71 22.41 -48.34
N GLN A 214 -11.41 21.29 -48.49
CA GLN A 214 -10.83 19.95 -48.35
C GLN A 214 -9.73 19.70 -49.39
N GLU A 215 -9.91 20.14 -50.63
CA GLU A 215 -8.86 20.10 -51.66
C GLU A 215 -7.62 20.90 -51.22
N ILE A 216 -7.82 22.12 -50.68
CA ILE A 216 -6.75 22.95 -50.14
C ILE A 216 -6.03 22.24 -48.98
N GLN A 217 -6.78 21.69 -48.02
CA GLN A 217 -6.21 20.97 -46.89
C GLN A 217 -5.43 19.73 -47.34
N ALA A 218 -6.00 18.95 -48.26
CA ALA A 218 -5.38 17.74 -48.81
C ALA A 218 -4.05 18.06 -49.50
N ALA A 219 -3.97 19.17 -50.21
CA ALA A 219 -2.74 19.64 -50.85
C ALA A 219 -1.64 19.94 -49.81
N PHE A 220 -1.98 20.61 -48.71
CA PHE A 220 -1.01 20.90 -47.64
C PHE A 220 -0.59 19.66 -46.86
N THR A 221 -1.51 18.76 -46.51
CA THR A 221 -1.18 17.57 -45.71
C THR A 221 -0.22 16.61 -46.43
N LYS A 222 -0.19 16.62 -47.77
CA LYS A 222 0.72 15.77 -48.56
C LYS A 222 2.11 16.37 -48.74
N ASP A 223 2.27 17.68 -48.55
CA ASP A 223 3.54 18.39 -48.73
C ASP A 223 4.05 19.02 -47.42
N SER A 224 5.02 18.34 -46.80
CA SER A 224 5.66 18.80 -45.58
C SER A 224 6.42 20.12 -45.75
N ALA A 225 6.93 20.42 -46.95
CA ALA A 225 7.60 21.68 -47.24
C ALA A 225 6.59 22.84 -47.29
N ALA A 226 5.45 22.64 -47.95
CA ALA A 226 4.36 23.61 -47.98
C ALA A 226 3.82 23.91 -46.56
N LEU A 227 3.68 22.90 -45.70
CA LEU A 227 3.28 23.09 -44.30
C LEU A 227 4.29 23.90 -43.47
N ASN A 228 5.59 23.68 -43.68
CA ASN A 228 6.64 24.45 -43.01
C ASN A 228 6.65 25.90 -43.52
N GLN A 229 6.52 26.11 -44.83
CA GLN A 229 6.42 27.44 -45.42
C GLN A 229 5.19 28.20 -44.92
N LEU A 230 4.02 27.54 -44.85
CA LEU A 230 2.79 28.10 -44.26
C LEU A 230 3.02 28.51 -42.79
N THR A 231 3.75 27.69 -42.02
CA THR A 231 4.09 27.99 -40.63
C THR A 231 4.90 29.28 -40.51
N THR A 232 5.95 29.42 -41.34
CA THR A 232 6.79 30.62 -41.38
C THR A 232 5.99 31.86 -41.78
N LEU A 233 5.21 31.77 -42.86
CA LEU A 233 4.40 32.88 -43.37
C LEU A 233 3.37 33.38 -42.35
N ILE A 234 2.65 32.49 -41.67
CA ILE A 234 1.69 32.88 -40.63
C ILE A 234 2.39 33.52 -39.42
N THR A 235 3.59 33.05 -39.07
CA THR A 235 4.33 33.56 -37.92
C THR A 235 4.88 34.96 -38.17
N GLU A 236 5.41 35.21 -39.36
CA GLU A 236 6.02 36.49 -39.75
C GLU A 236 4.98 37.54 -40.17
N ALA A 237 3.79 37.13 -40.59
CA ALA A 237 2.75 38.06 -41.02
C ALA A 237 2.25 38.99 -39.90
N GLN A 238 2.03 40.25 -40.27
CA GLN A 238 1.43 41.30 -39.44
C GLN A 238 -0.09 41.33 -39.59
N TYR A 239 -0.75 40.24 -39.23
CA TYR A 239 -2.22 40.15 -39.18
C TYR A 239 -2.77 40.65 -37.84
N SER A 240 -4.07 40.97 -37.80
CA SER A 240 -4.76 41.26 -36.54
C SER A 240 -4.67 40.07 -35.58
N SER A 241 -4.69 40.31 -34.26
CA SER A 241 -4.52 39.27 -33.25
C SER A 241 -5.51 38.11 -33.42
N GLY A 242 -6.79 38.41 -33.66
CA GLY A 242 -7.83 37.40 -33.88
C GLY A 242 -7.61 36.58 -35.15
N VAL A 243 -7.30 37.21 -36.29
CA VAL A 243 -7.02 36.49 -37.55
C VAL A 243 -5.78 35.61 -37.41
N LYS A 244 -4.72 36.13 -36.79
CA LYS A 244 -3.49 35.38 -36.53
C LYS A 244 -3.75 34.15 -35.66
N GLN A 245 -4.54 34.29 -34.59
CA GLN A 245 -4.95 33.16 -33.74
C GLN A 245 -5.72 32.11 -34.53
N LEU A 246 -6.71 32.51 -35.34
CA LEU A 246 -7.50 31.59 -36.15
C LEU A 246 -6.66 30.82 -37.18
N LEU A 247 -5.74 31.51 -37.87
CA LEU A 247 -4.82 30.87 -38.83
C LEU A 247 -3.85 29.91 -38.14
N GLN A 248 -3.33 30.28 -36.97
CA GLN A 248 -2.49 29.41 -36.15
C GLN A 248 -3.23 28.17 -35.62
N SER A 249 -4.53 28.32 -35.35
CA SER A 249 -5.42 27.24 -34.92
C SER A 249 -5.71 26.27 -36.06
N TRP A 250 -5.99 26.82 -37.25
CA TRP A 250 -6.15 26.05 -38.47
C TRP A 250 -4.88 25.26 -38.83
N LEU A 251 -3.71 25.90 -38.78
CA LEU A 251 -2.43 25.22 -38.98
C LEU A 251 -2.19 24.10 -37.97
N ALA A 252 -2.54 24.31 -36.71
CA ALA A 252 -2.38 23.30 -35.66
C ALA A 252 -3.31 22.10 -35.88
N LEU A 253 -4.53 22.33 -36.35
CA LEU A 253 -5.48 21.28 -36.73
C LEU A 253 -4.99 20.47 -37.94
N LEU A 254 -4.33 21.10 -38.93
CA LEU A 254 -3.73 20.38 -40.07
C LEU A 254 -2.60 19.43 -39.67
N LYS A 255 -1.94 19.68 -38.53
CA LYS A 255 -0.86 18.87 -37.98
C LYS A 255 -1.32 17.91 -36.88
N SER A 256 -2.60 17.91 -36.55
CA SER A 256 -3.13 17.16 -35.41
C SER A 256 -3.57 15.75 -35.77
N ASP A 257 -3.76 14.92 -34.74
CA ASP A 257 -4.28 13.57 -34.89
C ASP A 257 -5.78 13.55 -35.28
N GLU A 258 -6.27 12.38 -35.69
CA GLU A 258 -7.69 12.14 -36.04
C GLU A 258 -8.65 12.32 -34.85
N ARG A 259 -8.11 12.31 -33.62
CA ARG A 259 -8.85 12.46 -32.36
C ARG A 259 -8.19 13.50 -31.48
N LEU A 260 -8.99 14.40 -30.94
CA LEU A 260 -8.52 15.45 -30.04
C LEU A 260 -9.19 15.29 -28.68
N TYR A 261 -8.43 15.51 -27.62
CA TYR A 261 -8.95 15.49 -26.26
C TYR A 261 -9.58 16.83 -25.88
N LEU A 262 -10.79 16.77 -25.36
CA LEU A 262 -11.53 17.92 -24.88
C LEU A 262 -10.86 18.50 -23.64
N ASN A 263 -10.70 19.81 -23.66
CA ASN A 263 -10.37 20.60 -22.50
C ASN A 263 -11.65 21.28 -21.99
N HIS A 264 -12.33 20.60 -21.05
CA HIS A 264 -13.58 21.05 -20.47
C HIS A 264 -13.39 22.35 -19.68
N TYR A 265 -14.31 23.31 -19.84
CA TYR A 265 -14.24 24.60 -19.13
C TYR A 265 -14.77 24.51 -17.71
N GLY A 266 -15.77 23.67 -17.41
CA GLY A 266 -16.33 23.54 -16.07
C GLY A 266 -17.45 22.51 -16.00
N ASP A 267 -18.32 22.66 -14.99
CA ASP A 267 -19.55 21.86 -14.86
C ASP A 267 -20.56 22.21 -15.97
N VAL A 268 -21.62 21.42 -16.11
CA VAL A 268 -22.67 21.61 -17.13
C VAL A 268 -23.26 23.02 -17.07
N GLY A 269 -23.37 23.69 -18.22
CA GLY A 269 -23.85 25.06 -18.34
C GLY A 269 -22.76 26.13 -18.17
N THR A 270 -21.48 25.74 -18.13
CA THR A 270 -20.36 26.71 -18.10
C THR A 270 -20.28 27.51 -19.40
N ILE A 271 -20.59 26.89 -20.55
CA ILE A 271 -20.66 27.61 -21.82
C ILE A 271 -21.93 28.48 -21.82
N THR A 272 -21.79 29.74 -22.27
CA THR A 272 -22.90 30.69 -22.32
C THR A 272 -24.07 30.08 -23.10
N THR A 273 -25.16 29.82 -22.38
CA THR A 273 -26.35 29.13 -22.90
C THR A 273 -27.58 30.00 -22.74
N VAL A 274 -28.34 30.17 -23.82
CA VAL A 274 -29.57 30.96 -23.89
C VAL A 274 -30.72 30.02 -24.25
N PRO A 275 -31.83 30.00 -23.50
CA PRO A 275 -33.02 29.24 -23.89
C PRO A 275 -33.57 29.68 -25.26
N PHE A 276 -34.09 28.74 -26.04
CA PHE A 276 -34.60 28.98 -27.40
C PHE A 276 -35.68 30.07 -27.44
N TYR A 277 -36.60 30.09 -26.47
CA TYR A 277 -37.64 31.13 -26.41
C TYR A 277 -37.04 32.53 -26.21
N GLN A 278 -35.97 32.67 -25.42
CA GLN A 278 -35.32 33.97 -25.20
C GLN A 278 -34.59 34.43 -26.46
N ALA A 279 -33.89 33.53 -27.14
CA ALA A 279 -33.23 33.84 -28.41
C ALA A 279 -34.22 34.24 -29.51
N SER A 280 -35.44 33.69 -29.47
CA SER A 280 -36.53 34.02 -30.40
C SER A 280 -37.23 35.35 -30.07
N ILE A 281 -37.18 35.81 -28.81
CA ILE A 281 -37.87 37.02 -28.34
C ILE A 281 -36.83 38.09 -27.97
N THR A 282 -36.40 38.85 -28.97
CA THR A 282 -35.23 39.76 -28.92
C THR A 282 -35.28 40.85 -27.85
N ALA A 283 -36.45 41.21 -27.33
CA ALA A 283 -36.61 42.30 -26.36
C ALA A 283 -35.88 42.06 -25.02
N ILE A 284 -35.49 40.81 -24.73
CA ILE A 284 -34.95 40.38 -23.44
C ILE A 284 -33.40 40.30 -23.44
N LEU A 285 -32.76 40.27 -24.61
CA LEU A 285 -31.32 39.95 -24.72
C LEU A 285 -30.46 41.17 -25.03
N ASN A 286 -29.20 41.11 -24.58
CA ASN A 286 -28.18 42.11 -24.93
C ASN A 286 -28.05 42.24 -26.47
N PRO A 287 -28.12 43.46 -27.05
CA PRO A 287 -28.06 43.67 -28.49
C PRO A 287 -26.80 43.17 -29.20
N SER A 288 -25.71 42.90 -28.46
CA SER A 288 -24.45 42.42 -29.02
C SER A 288 -24.14 40.96 -28.65
N LEU A 289 -25.10 40.21 -28.10
CA LEU A 289 -24.85 38.86 -27.60
C LEU A 289 -24.33 37.91 -28.69
N PHE A 290 -24.99 37.89 -29.84
CA PHE A 290 -24.66 36.97 -30.95
C PHE A 290 -23.72 37.58 -32.00
N ARG A 291 -23.37 38.87 -31.88
CA ARG A 291 -22.60 39.58 -32.90
C ARG A 291 -21.23 38.94 -33.12
N ASP A 292 -20.94 38.60 -34.37
CA ASP A 292 -19.66 38.00 -34.80
C ASP A 292 -19.32 36.63 -34.17
N LYS A 293 -20.26 35.99 -33.46
CA LYS A 293 -20.04 34.71 -32.77
C LYS A 293 -20.56 33.50 -33.56
N ILE A 294 -20.16 32.32 -33.11
CA ILE A 294 -20.72 31.03 -33.51
C ILE A 294 -21.89 30.71 -32.57
N VAL A 295 -23.08 30.56 -33.15
CA VAL A 295 -24.31 30.25 -32.40
C VAL A 295 -24.70 28.81 -32.69
N LEU A 296 -24.75 27.99 -31.65
CA LEU A 296 -25.04 26.56 -31.75
C LEU A 296 -26.43 26.29 -31.20
N VAL A 297 -27.32 25.76 -32.04
CA VAL A 297 -28.71 25.44 -31.69
C VAL A 297 -28.85 23.93 -31.55
N GLY A 298 -29.33 23.44 -30.42
CA GLY A 298 -29.49 22.01 -30.19
C GLY A 298 -30.30 21.69 -28.93
N TYR A 299 -30.62 20.41 -28.76
CA TYR A 299 -31.43 19.93 -27.64
C TYR A 299 -30.70 20.05 -26.30
N SER A 300 -31.46 20.40 -25.25
CA SER A 300 -31.05 20.17 -23.87
C SER A 300 -30.98 18.67 -23.57
N GLU A 301 -30.20 18.29 -22.55
CA GLU A 301 -30.08 16.90 -22.06
C GLU A 301 -31.44 16.18 -21.94
N ASP A 302 -32.44 16.81 -21.32
CA ASP A 302 -33.73 16.21 -20.96
C ASP A 302 -34.66 15.89 -22.13
N LEU A 303 -34.29 16.32 -23.34
CA LEU A 303 -35.11 16.30 -24.55
C LEU A 303 -34.46 15.54 -25.71
N GLU A 304 -33.28 14.92 -25.51
CA GLU A 304 -32.67 14.16 -26.59
C GLU A 304 -33.46 12.88 -26.95
N PRO A 305 -33.75 12.65 -28.25
CA PRO A 305 -34.52 11.48 -28.71
C PRO A 305 -33.81 10.13 -28.46
N GLU A 306 -32.47 10.11 -28.51
CA GLU A 306 -31.64 8.90 -28.30
C GLU A 306 -31.36 8.65 -26.82
N LYS A 307 -32.42 8.30 -26.10
CA LYS A 307 -32.57 8.22 -24.65
C LYS A 307 -31.67 7.27 -23.83
N ASN A 308 -30.54 6.77 -24.34
CA ASN A 308 -29.93 5.57 -23.72
C ASN A 308 -28.60 5.72 -22.98
N GLN A 309 -27.79 6.77 -23.12
CA GLN A 309 -26.59 6.95 -22.29
C GLN A 309 -26.25 8.42 -22.13
N GLY A 310 -26.56 9.01 -20.96
CA GLY A 310 -26.07 10.34 -20.63
C GLY A 310 -24.54 10.37 -20.62
N PHE A 311 -23.96 11.34 -21.32
CA PHE A 311 -22.54 11.63 -21.31
C PHE A 311 -22.15 12.46 -20.08
N TYR A 312 -21.01 12.14 -19.47
CA TYR A 312 -20.43 12.92 -18.38
C TYR A 312 -19.15 13.63 -18.83
N THR A 313 -18.76 14.68 -18.12
CA THR A 313 -17.42 15.28 -18.20
C THR A 313 -16.65 15.00 -16.91
N ALA A 314 -15.36 15.38 -16.88
CA ALA A 314 -14.57 15.30 -15.66
C ALA A 314 -15.19 16.07 -14.48
N PHE A 315 -15.88 17.19 -14.76
CA PHE A 315 -16.60 17.97 -13.74
C PHE A 315 -17.98 17.39 -13.45
N SER A 316 -18.75 17.03 -14.49
CA SER A 316 -20.16 16.68 -14.32
C SER A 316 -20.38 15.31 -13.67
N LYS A 317 -19.37 14.42 -13.75
CA LYS A 317 -19.39 13.13 -13.05
C LYS A 317 -19.53 13.29 -11.52
N LEU A 318 -19.02 14.39 -10.95
CA LEU A 318 -19.17 14.69 -9.53
C LEU A 318 -20.51 15.34 -9.20
N SER A 319 -21.02 16.21 -10.07
CA SER A 319 -22.32 16.87 -9.88
C SER A 319 -23.50 15.95 -10.21
N GLY A 320 -23.25 14.83 -10.90
CA GLY A 320 -24.27 13.89 -11.36
C GLY A 320 -25.09 14.41 -12.54
N LYS A 321 -24.67 15.51 -13.16
CA LYS A 321 -25.34 16.11 -14.33
C LYS A 321 -24.78 15.53 -15.61
N VAL A 322 -25.62 15.34 -16.61
CA VAL A 322 -25.19 14.88 -17.93
C VAL A 322 -24.97 16.10 -18.82
N ILE A 323 -23.97 16.02 -19.69
CA ILE A 323 -23.68 17.09 -20.65
C ILE A 323 -24.47 16.85 -21.95
N SER A 324 -25.06 17.92 -22.49
CA SER A 324 -25.72 17.85 -23.79
C SER A 324 -24.70 17.71 -24.94
N PRO A 325 -25.01 16.97 -26.02
CA PRO A 325 -24.18 16.91 -27.22
C PRO A 325 -23.83 18.27 -27.81
N ILE A 326 -24.75 19.24 -27.75
CA ILE A 326 -24.48 20.59 -28.26
C ILE A 326 -23.41 21.32 -27.43
N GLU A 327 -23.35 21.08 -26.12
CA GLU A 327 -22.30 21.63 -25.26
C GLU A 327 -20.95 20.91 -25.46
N ILE A 328 -20.95 19.62 -25.78
CA ILE A 328 -19.75 18.90 -26.25
C ILE A 328 -19.22 19.54 -27.54
N ALA A 329 -20.10 19.79 -28.52
CA ALA A 329 -19.72 20.45 -29.78
C ALA A 329 -19.17 21.87 -29.52
N ALA A 330 -19.82 22.63 -28.64
CA ALA A 330 -19.39 23.96 -28.25
C ALA A 330 -18.00 23.96 -27.61
N THR A 331 -17.75 23.00 -26.71
CA THR A 331 -16.45 22.80 -26.07
C THR A 331 -15.37 22.47 -27.11
N ALA A 332 -15.66 21.55 -28.04
CA ALA A 332 -14.75 21.19 -29.11
C ALA A 332 -14.38 22.39 -30.00
N ILE A 333 -15.38 23.15 -30.45
CA ILE A 333 -15.17 24.36 -31.28
C ILE A 333 -14.32 25.39 -30.54
N ALA A 334 -14.66 25.68 -29.28
CA ALA A 334 -13.89 26.60 -28.46
C ALA A 334 -12.44 26.13 -28.26
N ASN A 335 -12.22 24.84 -27.99
CA ASN A 335 -10.88 24.30 -27.87
C ASN A 335 -10.07 24.43 -29.16
N ILE A 336 -10.71 24.30 -30.33
CA ILE A 336 -10.04 24.49 -31.62
C ILE A 336 -9.66 25.97 -31.81
N ILE A 337 -10.57 26.90 -31.57
CA ILE A 337 -10.34 28.36 -31.70
C ILE A 337 -9.21 28.84 -30.78
N ASP A 338 -9.17 28.35 -29.55
CA ASP A 338 -8.19 28.75 -28.54
C ASP A 338 -6.91 27.91 -28.56
N ARG A 339 -6.86 26.87 -29.39
CA ARG A 339 -5.82 25.81 -29.36
C ARG A 339 -5.62 25.22 -27.97
N SER A 340 -6.71 25.11 -27.21
CA SER A 340 -6.69 24.71 -25.81
C SER A 340 -7.00 23.23 -25.60
N TRP A 341 -7.18 22.43 -26.66
CA TRP A 341 -7.36 20.97 -26.53
C TRP A 341 -6.18 20.31 -25.79
N LEU A 342 -6.48 19.24 -25.06
CA LEU A 342 -5.47 18.56 -24.26
C LEU A 342 -4.51 17.77 -25.14
N LYS A 343 -3.23 17.78 -24.74
CA LYS A 343 -2.14 17.10 -25.44
C LYS A 343 -1.69 15.92 -24.59
N PRO A 344 -2.15 14.68 -24.91
CA PRO A 344 -1.66 13.50 -24.21
C PRO A 344 -0.16 13.33 -24.47
N MET A 345 0.56 12.86 -23.45
CA MET A 345 1.95 12.47 -23.61
C MET A 345 2.02 11.20 -24.49
N PRO A 346 2.89 11.15 -25.52
CA PRO A 346 3.06 9.94 -26.32
C PRO A 346 3.43 8.74 -25.45
N ILE A 347 2.90 7.55 -25.79
CA ILE A 347 3.07 6.31 -25.01
C ILE A 347 4.55 6.02 -24.72
N SER A 348 5.44 6.24 -25.68
CA SER A 348 6.88 6.04 -25.50
C SER A 348 7.48 6.92 -24.41
N ARG A 349 7.07 8.19 -24.35
CA ARG A 349 7.51 9.14 -23.32
C ARG A 349 6.87 8.84 -21.98
N GLN A 350 5.61 8.39 -21.96
CA GLN A 350 4.93 7.93 -20.75
C GLN A 350 5.66 6.74 -20.12
N LEU A 351 6.03 5.73 -20.92
CA LEU A 351 6.79 4.58 -20.43
C LEU A 351 8.17 4.98 -19.89
N LEU A 352 8.89 5.85 -20.60
CA LEU A 352 10.18 6.37 -20.14
C LEU A 352 10.04 7.10 -18.79
N LEU A 353 9.00 7.91 -18.63
CA LEU A 353 8.70 8.60 -17.38
C LEU A 353 8.42 7.60 -16.24
N ILE A 354 7.56 6.61 -16.46
CA ILE A 354 7.20 5.59 -15.45
C ILE A 354 8.44 4.80 -15.01
N ILE A 355 9.31 4.43 -15.95
CA ILE A 355 10.55 3.69 -15.65
C ILE A 355 11.54 4.57 -14.89
N SER A 356 11.80 5.79 -15.37
CA SER A 356 12.72 6.72 -14.71
C SER A 356 12.24 7.13 -13.32
N TRP A 357 10.93 7.31 -13.14
CA TRP A 357 10.30 7.56 -11.84
C TRP A 357 10.50 6.39 -10.87
N GLY A 358 10.24 5.16 -11.32
CA GLY A 358 10.47 3.96 -10.51
C GLY A 358 11.93 3.78 -10.09
N ILE A 359 12.88 4.07 -10.99
CA ILE A 359 14.32 4.05 -10.70
C ILE A 359 14.67 5.13 -9.67
N LEU A 360 14.15 6.35 -9.81
CA LEU A 360 14.38 7.44 -8.87
C LEU A 360 13.90 7.08 -7.46
N LEU A 361 12.66 6.60 -7.33
CA LEU A 361 12.10 6.19 -6.04
C LEU A 361 12.88 5.03 -5.42
N SER A 362 13.30 4.06 -6.23
CA SER A 362 14.13 2.93 -5.77
C SER A 362 15.52 3.39 -5.33
N GLY A 363 16.13 4.35 -6.05
CA GLY A 363 17.39 4.97 -5.67
C GLY A 363 17.29 5.68 -4.32
N VAL A 364 16.22 6.46 -4.11
CA VAL A 364 15.94 7.12 -2.82
C VAL A 364 15.76 6.10 -1.69
N PHE A 365 15.16 4.95 -1.98
CA PHE A 365 15.05 3.86 -1.00
C PHE A 365 16.40 3.24 -0.64
N CYS A 366 17.24 2.96 -1.64
CA CYS A 366 18.53 2.29 -1.42
C CYS A 366 19.60 3.18 -0.80
N LEU A 367 19.57 4.50 -1.06
CA LEU A 367 20.63 5.42 -0.68
C LEU A 367 20.45 6.08 0.70
N PHE A 368 19.21 6.20 1.18
CA PHE A 368 18.90 6.95 2.39
C PHE A 368 18.39 6.05 3.53
N SER A 369 18.45 6.55 4.76
CA SER A 369 17.81 5.90 5.90
C SER A 369 16.29 5.87 5.72
N TYR A 370 15.60 4.92 6.36
CA TYR A 370 14.15 4.72 6.21
C TYR A 370 13.33 6.01 6.44
N GLN A 371 13.63 6.76 7.50
CA GLN A 371 12.91 8.00 7.81
C GLN A 371 13.08 9.07 6.72
N ILE A 372 14.33 9.26 6.26
CA ILE A 372 14.65 10.23 5.21
C ILE A 372 14.04 9.80 3.88
N SER A 373 14.12 8.51 3.55
CA SER A 373 13.58 7.95 2.31
C SER A 373 12.06 8.10 2.22
N MET A 374 11.32 7.87 3.30
CA MET A 374 9.87 8.10 3.33
C MET A 374 9.54 9.58 3.11
N LEU A 375 10.22 10.48 3.81
CA LEU A 375 10.01 11.93 3.65
C LEU A 375 10.28 12.37 2.20
N LEU A 376 11.42 11.97 1.64
CA LEU A 376 11.79 12.30 0.26
C LEU A 376 10.79 11.73 -0.74
N THR A 377 10.30 10.50 -0.53
CA THR A 377 9.29 9.89 -1.40
C THR A 377 7.99 10.69 -1.41
N VAL A 378 7.52 11.14 -0.24
CA VAL A 378 6.33 11.99 -0.12
C VAL A 378 6.54 13.35 -0.79
N LEU A 379 7.69 13.99 -0.59
CA LEU A 379 8.03 15.26 -1.23
C LEU A 379 8.12 15.13 -2.75
N LEU A 380 8.70 14.05 -3.26
CA LEU A 380 8.76 13.76 -4.69
C LEU A 380 7.36 13.60 -5.28
N MET A 381 6.47 12.83 -4.63
CA MET A 381 5.08 12.70 -5.09
C MET A 381 4.35 14.05 -5.09
N ALA A 382 4.51 14.86 -4.05
CA ALA A 382 3.90 16.18 -3.97
C ALA A 382 4.41 17.11 -5.10
N GLY A 383 5.72 17.16 -5.31
CA GLY A 383 6.31 17.94 -6.40
C GLY A 383 5.89 17.46 -7.79
N TYR A 384 5.67 16.15 -7.95
CA TYR A 384 5.15 15.59 -9.20
C TYR A 384 3.70 16.01 -9.47
N ILE A 385 2.83 16.00 -8.44
CA ILE A 385 1.44 16.49 -8.54
C ILE A 385 1.44 17.97 -8.93
N GLU A 386 2.26 18.79 -8.27
CA GLU A 386 2.37 20.22 -8.54
C GLU A 386 2.83 20.50 -9.97
N LEU A 387 3.90 19.83 -10.42
CA LEU A 387 4.40 19.95 -11.79
C LEU A 387 3.36 19.52 -12.83
N SER A 388 2.66 18.41 -12.58
CA SER A 388 1.61 17.90 -13.47
C SER A 388 0.44 18.88 -13.57
N SER A 389 0.00 19.41 -12.42
CA SER A 389 -1.10 20.39 -12.35
C SER A 389 -0.71 21.71 -13.04
N PHE A 390 0.51 22.17 -12.85
CA PHE A 390 1.04 23.36 -13.51
C PHE A 390 1.10 23.20 -15.04
N LEU A 391 1.64 22.09 -15.54
CA LEU A 391 1.72 21.82 -16.98
C LEU A 391 0.33 21.63 -17.61
N PHE A 392 -0.59 21.01 -16.88
CA PHE A 392 -1.97 20.86 -17.30
C PHE A 392 -2.67 22.22 -17.42
N ALA A 393 -2.58 23.07 -16.40
CA ALA A 393 -3.23 24.39 -16.37
C ALA A 393 -2.63 25.39 -17.38
N SER A 394 -1.30 25.40 -17.54
CA SER A 394 -0.60 26.42 -18.34
C SER A 394 -0.37 26.02 -19.81
N LYS A 395 -0.19 24.72 -20.08
CA LYS A 395 0.20 24.24 -21.42
C LYS A 395 -0.78 23.22 -22.01
N ASN A 396 -1.86 22.88 -21.30
CA ASN A 396 -2.83 21.85 -21.69
C ASN A 396 -2.15 20.48 -21.92
N VAL A 397 -1.04 20.21 -21.22
CA VAL A 397 -0.31 18.94 -21.33
C VAL A 397 -0.83 17.98 -20.27
N TRP A 398 -1.29 16.82 -20.70
CA TRP A 398 -1.75 15.77 -19.79
C TRP A 398 -0.59 14.82 -19.47
N MET A 399 -0.07 14.93 -18.24
CA MET A 399 0.90 13.99 -17.68
C MET A 399 0.19 12.85 -16.93
N PRO A 400 0.74 11.62 -16.96
CA PRO A 400 0.17 10.50 -16.21
C PRO A 400 0.26 10.77 -14.70
N LEU A 401 -0.84 10.78 -13.97
CA LEU A 401 -0.87 11.06 -12.55
C LEU A 401 -1.08 9.78 -11.72
N ALA A 402 -1.98 8.90 -12.16
CA ALA A 402 -2.41 7.74 -11.37
C ALA A 402 -1.28 6.72 -11.18
N ILE A 403 -0.56 6.37 -12.23
CA ILE A 403 0.47 5.32 -12.21
C ILE A 403 1.69 5.76 -11.39
N PRO A 404 2.30 6.95 -11.59
CA PRO A 404 3.45 7.38 -10.79
C PRO A 404 3.16 7.52 -9.29
N LEU A 405 1.94 7.94 -8.93
CA LEU A 405 1.50 8.00 -7.54
C LEU A 405 1.29 6.60 -6.94
N LEU A 406 0.70 5.67 -7.70
CA LEU A 406 0.57 4.29 -7.27
C LEU A 406 1.94 3.64 -7.03
N GLN A 407 2.93 3.90 -7.90
CA GLN A 407 4.31 3.45 -7.68
C GLN A 407 4.89 3.99 -6.38
N GLY A 408 4.72 5.29 -6.09
CA GLY A 408 5.15 5.90 -4.84
C GLY A 408 4.52 5.25 -3.61
N PHE A 409 3.22 4.97 -3.65
CA PHE A 409 2.52 4.29 -2.56
C PHE A 409 3.02 2.85 -2.35
N VAL A 410 3.21 2.08 -3.43
CA VAL A 410 3.77 0.72 -3.38
C VAL A 410 5.18 0.74 -2.78
N VAL A 411 6.01 1.69 -3.17
CA VAL A 411 7.36 1.86 -2.59
C VAL A 411 7.26 2.13 -1.09
N LEU A 412 6.41 3.06 -0.63
CA LEU A 412 6.23 3.32 0.81
C LEU A 412 5.76 2.08 1.59
N LEU A 413 4.85 1.28 1.02
CA LEU A 413 4.40 0.02 1.63
C LEU A 413 5.55 -1.00 1.76
N ILE A 414 6.35 -1.17 0.71
CA ILE A 414 7.53 -2.06 0.72
C ILE A 414 8.54 -1.59 1.77
N GLN A 415 8.82 -0.28 1.83
CA GLN A 415 9.73 0.30 2.81
C GLN A 415 9.27 0.04 4.25
N SER A 416 8.00 0.31 4.54
CA SER A 416 7.39 0.09 5.86
C SER A 416 7.46 -1.39 6.27
N THR A 417 7.13 -2.28 5.35
CA THR A 417 7.18 -3.73 5.58
C THR A 417 8.61 -4.22 5.83
N ALA A 418 9.58 -3.76 5.02
CA ALA A 418 10.98 -4.11 5.19
C ALA A 418 11.54 -3.63 6.54
N TYR A 419 11.19 -2.41 6.95
CA TYR A 419 11.55 -1.88 8.26
C TYR A 419 10.95 -2.72 9.40
N PHE A 420 9.65 -3.06 9.32
CA PHE A 420 8.98 -3.89 10.31
C PHE A 420 9.62 -5.28 10.45
N ILE A 421 9.96 -5.93 9.33
CA ILE A 421 10.64 -7.23 9.34
C ILE A 421 12.01 -7.12 10.02
N LYS A 422 12.77 -6.05 9.74
CA LYS A 422 14.09 -5.82 10.35
C LYS A 422 13.98 -5.67 11.87
N VAL A 423 13.05 -4.83 12.34
CA VAL A 423 12.80 -4.63 13.78
C VAL A 423 12.38 -5.93 14.46
N ARG A 424 11.48 -6.71 13.83
CA ARG A 424 11.04 -8.00 14.35
C ARG A 424 12.17 -9.02 14.43
N LYS A 425 13.08 -9.06 13.45
CA LYS A 425 14.23 -9.97 13.43
C LYS A 425 15.22 -9.69 14.55
N VAL A 426 15.49 -8.40 14.83
CA VAL A 426 16.39 -7.99 15.92
C VAL A 426 15.76 -8.33 17.28
N SER A 427 14.46 -8.04 17.45
CA SER A 427 13.75 -8.27 18.72
C SER A 427 13.71 -9.75 19.12
N LYS A 428 13.54 -10.66 18.15
CA LYS A 428 13.57 -12.12 18.38
C LYS A 428 14.90 -12.66 18.89
N ARG A 429 16.00 -11.91 18.78
CA ARG A 429 17.32 -12.34 19.28
C ARG A 429 17.46 -12.16 20.79
N TYR A 430 16.65 -11.27 21.38
CA TYR A 430 16.76 -10.90 22.80
C TYR A 430 15.56 -11.33 23.63
N ILE A 431 14.42 -11.64 23.01
CA ILE A 431 13.18 -12.01 23.72
C ILE A 431 12.76 -13.43 23.30
N PRO A 432 12.50 -14.35 24.26
CA PRO A 432 11.96 -15.69 23.97
C PRO A 432 10.69 -15.60 23.10
N LYS A 433 10.56 -16.52 22.14
CA LYS A 433 9.51 -16.48 21.11
C LYS A 433 8.10 -16.41 21.71
N GLU A 434 7.82 -17.20 22.74
CA GLU A 434 6.52 -17.25 23.41
C GLU A 434 6.16 -15.91 24.08
N VAL A 435 7.15 -15.24 24.68
CA VAL A 435 6.97 -13.93 25.33
C VAL A 435 6.79 -12.84 24.29
N PHE A 436 7.59 -12.85 23.22
CA PHE A 436 7.48 -11.87 22.13
C PHE A 436 6.12 -11.95 21.42
N ASP A 437 5.67 -13.14 21.04
CA ASP A 437 4.40 -13.32 20.34
C ASP A 437 3.18 -13.03 21.25
N THR A 438 3.28 -13.28 22.56
CA THR A 438 2.21 -12.97 23.53
C THR A 438 2.13 -11.46 23.80
N ASN A 439 3.27 -10.81 24.08
CA ASN A 439 3.30 -9.38 24.38
C ASN A 439 3.01 -8.50 23.15
N THR A 440 3.36 -8.94 21.95
CA THR A 440 2.98 -8.21 20.72
C THR A 440 1.48 -8.26 20.43
N ARG A 441 0.77 -9.29 20.93
CA ARG A 441 -0.70 -9.38 20.82
C ARG A 441 -1.42 -8.57 21.89
N ASN A 442 -0.83 -8.42 23.07
CA ASN A 442 -1.38 -7.61 24.16
C ASN A 442 -0.28 -6.78 24.84
N PRO A 443 0.11 -5.63 24.26
CA PRO A 443 1.18 -4.78 24.80
C PRO A 443 0.87 -4.21 26.19
N GLU A 444 -0.40 -3.90 26.46
CA GLU A 444 -0.83 -3.29 27.72
C GLU A 444 -0.79 -4.26 28.90
N GLY A 445 -0.89 -5.57 28.65
CA GLY A 445 -0.78 -6.63 29.66
C GLY A 445 0.66 -6.96 30.09
N MET A 446 1.67 -6.28 29.53
CA MET A 446 3.08 -6.61 29.76
C MET A 446 3.52 -6.41 31.23
N ASN A 447 2.92 -5.45 31.94
CA ASN A 447 3.28 -5.12 33.32
C ASN A 447 2.79 -6.16 34.35
N GLU A 448 1.71 -6.89 34.03
CA GLU A 448 1.08 -7.85 34.93
C GLU A 448 1.36 -9.31 34.53
N TYR A 449 2.03 -9.52 33.39
CA TYR A 449 2.26 -10.86 32.85
C TYR A 449 3.15 -11.69 33.79
N GLY A 450 2.54 -12.54 34.59
CA GLY A 450 3.21 -13.58 35.36
C GLY A 450 2.22 -14.67 35.75
N ILE A 451 2.57 -15.91 35.44
CA ILE A 451 1.72 -17.07 35.64
C ILE A 451 2.30 -17.90 36.79
N LEU A 452 1.43 -18.32 37.70
CA LEU A 452 1.77 -19.28 38.73
C LEU A 452 1.94 -20.66 38.09
N MET A 453 3.12 -21.24 38.25
CA MET A 453 3.50 -22.50 37.64
C MET A 453 3.99 -23.47 38.72
N GLN A 454 3.83 -24.76 38.46
CA GLN A 454 4.44 -25.83 39.23
C GLN A 454 5.62 -26.39 38.44
N GLY A 455 6.77 -26.54 39.06
CA GLY A 455 7.97 -26.89 38.30
C GLY A 455 9.22 -27.19 39.11
N VAL A 456 10.24 -27.67 38.42
CA VAL A 456 11.59 -27.82 38.96
C VAL A 456 12.40 -26.58 38.63
N CYS A 457 13.02 -25.98 39.64
CA CYS A 457 14.12 -25.03 39.45
C CYS A 457 15.44 -25.76 39.70
N MET A 458 16.38 -25.57 38.78
CA MET A 458 17.77 -25.98 38.93
C MET A 458 18.64 -24.74 39.02
N ALA A 459 19.39 -24.64 40.10
CA ALA A 459 20.47 -23.68 40.25
C ALA A 459 21.80 -24.38 40.02
N THR A 460 22.69 -23.76 39.25
CA THR A 460 24.06 -24.24 39.05
C THR A 460 25.05 -23.18 39.49
N ASP A 461 26.23 -23.62 39.91
CA ASP A 461 27.35 -22.75 40.27
C ASP A 461 28.66 -23.44 39.86
N ALA A 462 29.53 -22.75 39.12
CA ALA A 462 30.77 -23.31 38.64
C ALA A 462 31.91 -22.98 39.61
N GLY A 463 32.43 -23.99 40.31
CA GLY A 463 33.57 -23.81 41.18
C GLY A 463 34.75 -23.15 40.46
N GLN A 464 35.44 -22.23 41.17
CA GLN A 464 36.66 -21.52 40.76
C GLN A 464 36.50 -20.33 39.80
N TYR A 465 35.28 -19.94 39.40
CA TYR A 465 35.09 -18.74 38.55
C TYR A 465 35.72 -17.47 39.13
N THR A 466 35.47 -17.18 40.41
CA THR A 466 36.02 -15.98 41.07
C THR A 466 37.55 -15.93 40.97
N THR A 467 38.21 -17.06 41.23
CA THR A 467 39.67 -17.19 41.13
C THR A 467 40.17 -17.03 39.69
N LEU A 468 39.44 -17.53 38.70
CA LEU A 468 39.77 -17.34 37.29
C LEU A 468 39.57 -15.89 36.84
N SER A 469 38.55 -15.21 37.36
CA SER A 469 38.27 -13.80 37.02
C SER A 469 39.35 -12.83 37.48
N GLU A 470 40.11 -13.19 38.52
CA GLU A 470 41.24 -12.41 39.04
C GLU A 470 42.54 -12.62 38.24
N THR A 471 42.64 -13.72 37.48
CA THR A 471 43.89 -14.17 36.86
C THR A 471 43.86 -14.21 35.33
N VAL A 472 42.68 -14.31 34.72
CA VAL A 472 42.48 -14.40 33.27
C VAL A 472 42.05 -13.05 32.70
N SER A 473 42.54 -12.69 31.50
CA SER A 473 42.14 -11.42 30.87
C SER A 473 40.63 -11.38 30.57
N PRO A 474 39.96 -10.21 30.60
CA PRO A 474 38.51 -10.11 30.39
C PRO A 474 38.01 -10.74 29.09
N LEU A 475 38.78 -10.62 27.99
CA LEU A 475 38.42 -11.19 26.69
C LEU A 475 38.51 -12.73 26.70
N GLN A 476 39.55 -13.28 27.33
CA GLN A 476 39.71 -14.73 27.46
C GLN A 476 38.70 -15.33 28.42
N LEU A 477 38.39 -14.62 29.52
CA LEU A 477 37.33 -15.02 30.45
C LEU A 477 35.97 -15.02 29.76
N HIS A 478 35.65 -14.00 28.97
CA HIS A 478 34.39 -13.96 28.20
C HIS A 478 34.29 -15.12 27.20
N LYS A 479 35.39 -15.44 26.49
CA LYS A 479 35.43 -16.60 25.60
C LYS A 479 35.22 -17.92 26.36
N LEU A 480 35.94 -18.10 27.48
CA LEU A 480 35.79 -19.28 28.35
C LEU A 480 34.35 -19.45 28.82
N MET A 481 33.69 -18.36 29.24
CA MET A 481 32.30 -18.40 29.67
C MET A 481 31.36 -18.75 28.52
N ASN A 482 31.56 -18.20 27.32
CA ASN A 482 30.75 -18.57 26.16
C ASN A 482 30.92 -20.06 25.80
N ASP A 483 32.13 -20.60 25.88
CA ASP A 483 32.41 -22.02 25.63
C ASP A 483 31.78 -22.91 26.72
N TYR A 484 31.85 -22.50 27.98
CA TYR A 484 31.16 -23.16 29.10
C TYR A 484 29.64 -23.16 28.92
N TYR A 485 29.04 -22.03 28.58
CA TYR A 485 27.60 -21.93 28.29
C TYR A 485 27.18 -22.77 27.09
N ALA A 486 28.01 -22.81 26.05
CA ALA A 486 27.77 -23.67 24.89
C ALA A 486 27.77 -25.16 25.25
N ALA A 487 28.48 -25.58 26.31
CA ALA A 487 28.47 -26.94 26.83
C ALA A 487 27.20 -27.25 27.65
N ILE A 488 26.74 -26.34 28.50
CA ILE A 488 25.64 -26.63 29.45
C ILE A 488 24.24 -26.29 28.93
N PHE A 489 24.10 -25.26 28.09
CA PHE A 489 22.79 -24.83 27.57
C PHE A 489 22.08 -25.91 26.73
N PRO A 490 22.77 -26.73 25.92
CA PRO A 490 22.13 -27.81 25.18
C PRO A 490 21.42 -28.82 26.09
N GLY A 491 21.98 -29.20 27.23
CA GLY A 491 21.36 -30.16 28.16
C GLY A 491 20.06 -29.65 28.77
N VAL A 492 19.94 -28.33 28.99
CA VAL A 492 18.68 -27.70 29.40
C VAL A 492 17.67 -27.68 28.25
N LYS A 493 18.08 -27.19 27.07
CA LYS A 493 17.19 -26.97 25.93
C LYS A 493 16.69 -28.28 25.30
N SER A 494 17.53 -29.31 25.20
CA SER A 494 17.16 -30.65 24.68
C SER A 494 16.04 -31.28 25.51
N ARG A 495 15.99 -30.95 26.81
CA ARG A 495 15.01 -31.43 27.77
C ARG A 495 13.90 -30.43 28.08
N ARG A 496 13.62 -29.49 27.17
CA ARG A 496 12.52 -28.50 27.27
C ARG A 496 12.60 -27.59 28.50
N GLY A 497 13.79 -27.42 29.07
CA GLY A 497 14.03 -26.44 30.13
C GLY A 497 14.18 -25.04 29.55
N LEU A 498 13.75 -24.05 30.32
CA LEU A 498 13.98 -22.63 30.05
C LEU A 498 15.15 -22.16 30.90
N ILE A 499 16.13 -21.52 30.25
CA ILE A 499 17.22 -20.82 30.95
C ILE A 499 16.66 -19.47 31.39
N SER A 500 16.39 -19.32 32.68
CA SER A 500 15.72 -18.15 33.24
C SER A 500 16.67 -17.01 33.53
N ASP A 501 17.89 -17.31 33.99
CA ASP A 501 18.87 -16.31 34.40
C ASP A 501 20.28 -16.89 34.30
N VAL A 502 21.26 -16.03 34.02
CA VAL A 502 22.68 -16.38 33.93
C VAL A 502 23.47 -15.22 34.54
N ILE A 503 24.08 -15.45 35.70
CA ILE A 503 24.81 -14.42 36.44
C ILE A 503 26.20 -14.95 36.76
N GLY A 504 27.23 -14.32 36.18
CA GLY A 504 28.62 -14.72 36.39
C GLY A 504 28.89 -16.10 35.80
N ASP A 505 28.89 -17.11 36.66
CA ASP A 505 29.10 -18.54 36.39
C ASP A 505 27.94 -19.42 36.87
N ALA A 506 26.91 -18.79 37.44
CA ALA A 506 25.69 -19.44 37.86
C ALA A 506 24.64 -19.41 36.75
N MET A 507 23.90 -20.51 36.60
CA MET A 507 22.75 -20.60 35.71
C MET A 507 21.52 -21.02 36.52
N LEU A 508 20.40 -20.33 36.26
CA LEU A 508 19.07 -20.77 36.70
C LEU A 508 18.30 -21.32 35.51
N ALA A 509 17.89 -22.57 35.61
CA ALA A 509 17.03 -23.24 34.64
C ALA A 509 15.73 -23.70 35.30
N VAL A 510 14.63 -23.66 34.54
CA VAL A 510 13.30 -24.02 35.03
C VAL A 510 12.58 -24.95 34.06
N TRP A 511 11.90 -25.95 34.63
CA TRP A 511 10.95 -26.82 33.97
C TRP A 511 9.61 -26.63 34.65
N ALA A 512 8.71 -25.86 34.03
CA ALA A 512 7.50 -25.40 34.69
C ALA A 512 6.28 -25.55 33.77
N ALA A 513 5.14 -25.94 34.36
CA ALA A 513 3.85 -25.98 33.68
C ALA A 513 2.73 -25.47 34.61
N PRO A 514 1.57 -25.08 34.07
CA PRO A 514 0.43 -24.62 34.87
C PRO A 514 -0.17 -25.69 35.79
N LYS A 515 0.17 -26.97 35.57
CA LYS A 515 -0.31 -28.12 36.33
C LYS A 515 0.85 -29.04 36.68
N ILE A 516 0.65 -29.85 37.73
CA ILE A 516 1.61 -30.88 38.14
C ILE A 516 1.88 -31.82 36.96
N ASP A 517 3.14 -31.94 36.56
CA ASP A 517 3.60 -32.84 35.50
C ASP A 517 4.85 -33.59 35.97
N ILE A 518 4.74 -34.92 36.03
CA ILE A 518 5.83 -35.81 36.41
C ILE A 518 6.98 -35.77 35.39
N LYS A 519 6.66 -35.50 34.12
CA LYS A 519 7.61 -35.47 33.02
C LYS A 519 8.61 -34.34 33.18
N LEU A 520 8.19 -33.17 33.67
CA LEU A 520 9.08 -32.04 33.96
C LEU A 520 10.16 -32.40 34.99
N ARG A 521 9.76 -33.14 36.03
CA ARG A 521 10.70 -33.60 37.06
C ARG A 521 11.70 -34.61 36.49
N TYR A 522 11.22 -35.53 35.67
CA TYR A 522 12.05 -36.49 34.93
C TYR A 522 13.05 -35.80 33.99
N ASP A 523 12.57 -34.84 33.19
CA ASP A 523 13.40 -34.05 32.26
C ASP A 523 14.48 -33.26 32.99
N ALA A 524 14.16 -32.65 34.13
CA ALA A 524 15.11 -31.89 34.93
C ALA A 524 16.23 -32.76 35.51
N CYS A 525 15.89 -33.95 36.04
CA CYS A 525 16.88 -34.91 36.53
C CYS A 525 17.80 -35.42 35.39
N HIS A 526 17.23 -35.72 34.22
CA HIS A 526 18.01 -36.08 33.03
C HIS A 526 18.94 -34.94 32.60
N ALA A 527 18.42 -33.72 32.54
CA ALA A 527 19.22 -32.55 32.16
C ALA A 527 20.40 -32.35 33.12
N ALA A 528 20.20 -32.52 34.43
CA ALA A 528 21.29 -32.44 35.41
C ALA A 528 22.39 -33.49 35.15
N LEU A 529 22.02 -34.72 34.81
CA LEU A 529 22.98 -35.77 34.45
C LEU A 529 23.70 -35.50 33.13
N GLU A 530 22.98 -35.01 32.11
CA GLU A 530 23.57 -34.59 30.82
C GLU A 530 24.56 -33.44 31.00
N ILE A 531 24.18 -32.43 31.80
CA ILE A 531 25.04 -31.29 32.13
C ILE A 531 26.29 -31.75 32.88
N LYS A 532 26.14 -32.66 33.86
CA LYS A 532 27.29 -33.25 34.54
C LYS A 532 28.25 -33.91 33.55
N SER A 533 27.73 -34.74 32.63
CA SER A 533 28.55 -35.41 31.61
C SER A 533 29.23 -34.41 30.66
N ALA A 534 28.50 -33.39 30.20
CA ALA A 534 29.02 -32.33 29.33
C ALA A 534 30.14 -31.54 30.02
N ILE A 535 30.01 -31.27 31.31
CA ILE A 535 31.02 -30.57 32.12
C ILE A 535 32.23 -31.46 32.38
N ASP A 536 32.04 -32.75 32.64
CA ASP A 536 33.14 -33.70 32.78
C ASP A 536 33.95 -33.78 31.46
N HIS A 537 33.27 -33.76 30.30
CA HIS A 537 33.93 -33.69 28.99
C HIS A 537 34.64 -32.34 28.75
N PHE A 538 33.97 -31.22 29.07
CA PHE A 538 34.55 -29.88 28.97
C PHE A 538 35.82 -29.78 29.82
N ASN A 539 35.78 -30.24 31.06
CA ASN A 539 36.92 -30.21 31.98
C ASN A 539 38.06 -31.16 31.57
N ALA A 540 37.79 -32.20 30.77
CA ALA A 540 38.81 -33.09 30.23
C ALA A 540 39.53 -32.50 29.00
N THR A 541 38.89 -31.56 28.30
CA THR A 541 39.37 -30.98 27.03
C THR A 541 39.83 -29.52 27.17
N SER A 542 39.34 -28.82 28.17
CA SER A 542 39.68 -27.44 28.49
C SER A 542 40.95 -27.36 29.34
N GLN A 543 41.68 -26.25 29.21
CA GLN A 543 42.79 -25.90 30.11
C GLN A 543 42.30 -25.57 31.54
N TYR A 544 41.01 -25.23 31.69
CA TYR A 544 40.42 -24.79 32.94
C TYR A 544 39.43 -25.82 33.48
N HIS A 545 39.45 -26.03 34.79
CA HIS A 545 38.57 -26.97 35.48
C HIS A 545 37.43 -26.23 36.19
N LEU A 546 36.23 -26.27 35.61
CA LEU A 546 35.01 -25.66 36.14
C LEU A 546 34.11 -26.74 36.76
N ALA A 547 34.44 -27.15 37.99
CA ALA A 547 33.66 -28.13 38.72
C ALA A 547 32.29 -27.54 39.09
N THR A 548 31.24 -27.98 38.41
CA THR A 548 29.91 -27.39 38.58
C THR A 548 29.04 -28.19 39.53
N ARG A 549 28.41 -27.47 40.46
CA ARG A 549 27.44 -28.00 41.42
C ARG A 549 26.03 -27.64 40.97
N MET A 550 25.08 -28.50 41.29
CA MET A 550 23.68 -28.36 40.89
C MET A 550 22.76 -28.67 42.06
N GLY A 551 21.77 -27.81 42.26
CA GLY A 551 20.70 -27.97 43.25
C GLY A 551 19.34 -27.89 42.59
N LEU A 552 18.51 -28.92 42.78
CA LEU A 552 17.16 -28.99 42.20
C LEU A 552 16.10 -28.99 43.29
N HIS A 553 15.08 -28.16 43.12
CA HIS A 553 13.89 -28.16 43.96
C HIS A 553 12.61 -28.12 43.12
N TYR A 554 11.59 -28.86 43.55
CA TYR A 554 10.27 -28.88 42.91
C TYR A 554 9.25 -28.17 43.80
N GLY A 555 8.55 -27.20 43.24
CA GLY A 555 7.52 -26.45 43.94
C GLY A 555 6.86 -25.40 43.05
N GLU A 556 6.09 -24.53 43.69
CA GLU A 556 5.40 -23.42 43.04
C GLU A 556 6.36 -22.26 42.76
N MET A 557 6.22 -21.64 41.59
CA MET A 557 6.97 -20.45 41.20
C MET A 557 6.12 -19.56 40.31
N ARG A 558 6.34 -18.24 40.36
CA ARG A 558 5.78 -17.29 39.40
C ARG A 558 6.78 -17.09 38.28
N LEU A 559 6.37 -17.39 37.04
CA LEU A 559 7.17 -17.12 35.84
C LEU A 559 6.54 -15.96 35.08
N GLY A 560 7.27 -14.87 34.90
CA GLY A 560 6.71 -13.65 34.32
C GLY A 560 7.71 -12.52 34.17
N ASN A 561 7.22 -11.38 33.70
CA ASN A 561 7.97 -10.14 33.69
C ASN A 561 8.14 -9.64 35.13
N VAL A 562 9.38 -9.38 35.51
CA VAL A 562 9.77 -8.84 36.81
C VAL A 562 10.58 -7.58 36.56
N GLY A 563 10.21 -6.50 37.24
CA GLY A 563 10.86 -5.21 37.13
C GLY A 563 9.86 -4.06 37.12
N ALA A 564 10.36 -2.85 36.88
CA ALA A 564 9.57 -1.62 36.91
C ALA A 564 10.06 -0.67 35.82
N MET A 565 9.14 0.17 35.32
CA MET A 565 9.42 1.19 34.31
C MET A 565 9.96 0.59 33.01
N GLU A 566 11.24 0.81 32.69
CA GLU A 566 11.85 0.41 31.42
C GLU A 566 12.70 -0.87 31.52
N HIS A 567 12.78 -1.47 32.72
CA HIS A 567 13.57 -2.67 32.98
C HIS A 567 12.65 -3.82 33.34
N TYR A 568 12.37 -4.70 32.37
CA TYR A 568 11.61 -5.94 32.57
C TYR A 568 12.45 -7.14 32.17
N GLU A 569 12.58 -8.09 33.09
CA GLU A 569 13.21 -9.39 32.86
C GLU A 569 12.16 -10.49 32.96
N TYR A 570 12.13 -11.40 31.98
CA TYR A 570 11.29 -12.58 32.08
C TYR A 570 12.02 -13.64 32.91
N ARG A 571 11.65 -13.79 34.19
CA ARG A 571 12.34 -14.68 35.14
C ARG A 571 11.39 -15.43 36.05
N ALA A 572 11.88 -16.55 36.60
CA ALA A 572 11.20 -17.26 37.67
C ALA A 572 11.47 -16.59 39.03
N VAL A 573 10.42 -16.43 39.85
CA VAL A 573 10.50 -15.91 41.21
C VAL A 573 9.68 -16.77 42.14
N GLY A 574 10.21 -17.00 43.35
CA GLY A 574 9.51 -17.71 44.41
C GLY A 574 10.46 -18.44 45.34
N ASP A 575 9.89 -19.02 46.39
CA ASP A 575 10.62 -19.85 47.36
C ASP A 575 11.32 -21.05 46.69
N THR A 576 10.77 -21.54 45.57
CA THR A 576 11.36 -22.64 44.81
C THR A 576 12.75 -22.33 44.27
N VAL A 577 12.94 -21.11 43.73
CA VAL A 577 14.24 -20.65 43.21
C VAL A 577 15.25 -20.54 44.35
N ASN A 578 14.86 -19.90 45.45
CA ASN A 578 15.72 -19.74 46.63
C ASN A 578 16.11 -21.10 47.25
N THR A 579 15.20 -22.06 47.24
CA THR A 579 15.45 -23.41 47.75
C THR A 579 16.43 -24.16 46.86
N ALA A 580 16.27 -24.09 45.54
CA ALA A 580 17.20 -24.70 44.58
C ALA A 580 18.63 -24.15 44.75
N THR A 581 18.79 -22.83 44.85
CA THR A 581 20.10 -22.19 45.11
C THR A 581 20.71 -22.61 46.44
N ARG A 582 19.91 -22.76 47.51
CA ARG A 582 20.42 -23.23 48.81
C ARG A 582 20.81 -24.72 48.78
N ILE A 583 20.09 -25.54 48.02
CA ILE A 583 20.46 -26.95 47.79
C ILE A 583 21.73 -27.03 46.94
N GLU A 584 21.92 -26.15 45.96
CA GLU A 584 23.18 -26.05 45.22
C GLU A 584 24.32 -25.80 46.19
N GLY A 585 24.24 -24.74 47.02
CA GLY A 585 25.30 -24.41 47.96
C GLY A 585 25.62 -25.50 48.98
N LEU A 586 24.62 -26.34 49.34
CA LEU A 586 24.80 -27.50 50.22
C LEU A 586 25.77 -28.54 49.62
N ASN A 587 25.89 -28.63 48.29
CA ASN A 587 26.86 -29.51 47.63
C ASN A 587 28.29 -29.24 48.10
N LYS A 588 28.64 -27.97 48.37
CA LYS A 588 29.98 -27.60 48.85
C LYS A 588 30.29 -28.21 50.22
N LEU A 589 29.32 -28.26 51.12
CA LEU A 589 29.47 -28.85 52.45
C LEU A 589 29.49 -30.37 52.41
N LEU A 590 28.66 -30.96 51.55
CA LEU A 590 28.53 -32.42 51.42
C LEU A 590 29.55 -33.03 50.44
N GLY A 591 30.34 -32.23 49.72
CA GLY A 591 31.29 -32.73 48.72
C GLY A 591 30.63 -33.39 47.51
N THR A 592 29.37 -33.08 47.23
CA THR A 592 28.58 -33.67 46.13
C THR A 592 28.54 -32.76 44.90
N ARG A 593 27.95 -33.23 43.80
CA ARG A 593 27.74 -32.42 42.57
C ARG A 593 26.29 -32.15 42.23
N ILE A 594 25.38 -33.09 42.49
CA ILE A 594 23.95 -32.94 42.17
C ILE A 594 23.14 -33.31 43.40
N LEU A 595 22.47 -32.31 43.97
CA LEU A 595 21.52 -32.51 45.05
C LEU A 595 20.11 -32.16 44.59
N VAL A 596 19.16 -32.99 45.00
CA VAL A 596 17.74 -32.83 44.66
C VAL A 596 16.91 -32.94 45.94
N SER A 597 15.88 -32.11 46.09
CA SER A 597 14.93 -32.28 47.19
C SER A 597 14.00 -33.47 46.95
N ALA A 598 13.46 -34.07 48.02
CA ALA A 598 12.50 -35.18 47.95
C ALA A 598 11.36 -34.98 46.93
N PRO A 599 10.68 -33.81 46.83
CA PRO A 599 9.61 -33.62 45.85
C PRO A 599 10.03 -33.76 44.38
N VAL A 600 11.31 -33.56 44.05
CA VAL A 600 11.83 -33.71 42.68
C VAL A 600 11.77 -35.18 42.26
N ILE A 601 12.22 -36.09 43.12
CA ILE A 601 12.34 -37.52 42.80
C ILE A 601 11.15 -38.37 43.27
N ALA A 602 10.22 -37.80 44.04
CA ALA A 602 9.07 -38.50 44.57
C ALA A 602 8.23 -39.16 43.46
N GLY A 603 8.22 -40.50 43.45
CA GLY A 603 7.52 -41.32 42.46
C GLY A 603 8.19 -41.38 41.07
N LEU A 604 9.43 -40.92 40.93
CA LEU A 604 10.19 -41.02 39.67
C LEU A 604 10.95 -42.35 39.58
N PRO A 605 10.70 -43.18 38.54
CA PRO A 605 11.50 -44.36 38.28
C PRO A 605 12.78 -44.04 37.50
N GLY A 606 13.76 -44.94 37.54
CA GLY A 606 14.90 -44.95 36.61
C GLY A 606 16.12 -44.12 37.02
N PHE A 607 16.11 -43.47 38.19
CA PHE A 607 17.26 -42.76 38.75
C PHE A 607 17.80 -43.45 40.00
N PHE A 608 19.12 -43.60 40.06
CA PHE A 608 19.81 -44.04 41.26
C PHE A 608 20.09 -42.83 42.14
N THR A 609 19.56 -42.85 43.36
CA THR A 609 19.68 -41.75 44.31
C THR A 609 20.06 -42.26 45.70
N ARG A 610 20.75 -41.42 46.46
CA ARG A 610 21.13 -41.70 47.85
C ARG A 610 20.53 -40.63 48.76
N GLU A 611 19.74 -41.03 49.76
CA GLU A 611 19.23 -40.07 50.74
C GLU A 611 20.37 -39.56 51.61
N LEU A 612 20.51 -38.23 51.74
CA LEU A 612 21.56 -37.61 52.54
C LEU A 612 21.05 -37.04 53.87
N GLY A 613 19.73 -37.03 54.10
CA GLY A 613 19.10 -36.60 55.34
C GLY A 613 18.23 -35.36 55.19
N THR A 614 17.79 -34.83 56.35
CA THR A 614 16.84 -33.70 56.43
C THR A 614 17.54 -32.48 57.00
N PHE A 615 17.53 -31.39 56.23
CA PHE A 615 18.29 -30.18 56.49
C PHE A 615 17.37 -28.96 56.67
N LEU A 616 17.63 -28.15 57.69
CA LEU A 616 17.12 -26.79 57.76
C LEU A 616 18.11 -25.87 57.05
N LEU A 617 17.79 -25.50 55.81
CA LEU A 617 18.63 -24.63 55.00
C LEU A 617 18.64 -23.20 55.57
N LYS A 618 19.75 -22.49 55.43
CA LYS A 618 19.92 -21.13 55.97
C LYS A 618 18.75 -20.22 55.61
N GLY A 619 18.07 -19.66 56.62
CA GLY A 619 16.93 -18.75 56.43
C GLY A 619 15.64 -19.41 55.93
N LYS A 620 15.48 -20.73 56.09
CA LYS A 620 14.20 -21.46 55.97
C LYS A 620 13.60 -21.69 57.36
N MET A 621 12.27 -21.82 57.41
CA MET A 621 11.55 -22.33 58.59
C MET A 621 11.23 -23.82 58.48
N LEU A 622 11.05 -24.33 57.25
CA LEU A 622 10.75 -25.73 56.98
C LEU A 622 12.00 -26.49 56.55
N THR A 623 12.11 -27.73 57.01
CA THR A 623 13.19 -28.64 56.67
C THR A 623 12.99 -29.24 55.28
N VAL A 624 14.09 -29.56 54.60
CA VAL A 624 14.09 -30.19 53.28
C VAL A 624 14.89 -31.48 53.35
N THR A 625 14.27 -32.60 52.98
CA THR A 625 14.97 -33.87 52.76
C THR A 625 15.67 -33.82 51.41
N VAL A 626 16.98 -34.09 51.41
CA VAL A 626 17.86 -33.97 50.25
C VAL A 626 18.41 -35.32 49.86
N PHE A 627 18.48 -35.56 48.56
CA PHE A 627 19.04 -36.75 47.93
C PHE A 627 20.17 -36.35 47.00
N GLU A 628 21.18 -37.19 46.91
CA GLU A 628 22.17 -37.13 45.85
C GLU A 628 21.65 -37.84 44.61
N LEU A 629 21.68 -37.16 43.46
CA LEU A 629 21.35 -37.75 42.17
C LEU A 629 22.64 -38.23 41.49
N ILE A 630 22.82 -39.55 41.42
CA ILE A 630 24.08 -40.16 41.00
C ILE A 630 24.07 -40.51 39.51
N GLY A 631 22.98 -41.09 39.01
CA GLY A 631 22.88 -41.54 37.63
C GLY A 631 21.63 -42.35 37.35
N HIS A 632 21.62 -43.09 36.23
CA HIS A 632 20.55 -44.05 35.93
C HIS A 632 20.76 -45.37 36.65
N VAL A 633 19.68 -45.99 37.14
CA VAL A 633 19.75 -47.27 37.88
C VAL A 633 20.50 -48.34 37.08
N ASP A 634 20.15 -48.51 35.81
CA ASP A 634 20.76 -49.52 34.94
C ASP A 634 22.24 -49.24 34.65
N GLU A 635 22.61 -47.96 34.52
CA GLU A 635 23.99 -47.56 34.25
C GLU A 635 24.88 -47.75 35.48
N ILE A 636 24.40 -47.35 36.65
CA ILE A 636 25.13 -47.50 37.92
C ILE A 636 25.33 -48.97 38.26
N ALA A 637 24.29 -49.79 38.10
CA ALA A 637 24.39 -51.24 38.30
C ALA A 637 25.46 -51.88 37.40
N ARG A 638 25.61 -51.41 36.16
CA ARG A 638 26.56 -51.96 35.18
C ARG A 638 27.99 -51.44 35.34
N THR A 639 28.16 -50.16 35.64
CA THR A 639 29.45 -49.46 35.52
C THR A 639 30.09 -49.11 36.86
N GLN A 640 29.30 -48.94 37.92
CA GLN A 640 29.78 -48.45 39.22
C GLN A 640 29.04 -49.14 40.39
N PRO A 641 29.17 -50.47 40.53
CA PRO A 641 28.43 -51.25 41.55
C PRO A 641 28.76 -50.84 42.99
N HIS A 642 29.92 -50.20 43.22
CA HIS A 642 30.30 -49.68 44.54
C HIS A 642 29.28 -48.70 45.13
N TRP A 643 28.55 -47.95 44.29
CA TRP A 643 27.50 -47.04 44.74
C TRP A 643 26.33 -47.75 45.42
N GLN A 644 26.04 -49.00 45.05
CA GLN A 644 24.99 -49.80 45.70
C GLN A 644 25.38 -50.12 47.14
N HIS A 645 26.60 -50.63 47.35
CA HIS A 645 27.12 -50.97 48.67
C HIS A 645 27.25 -49.73 49.57
N LEU A 646 27.81 -48.64 49.03
CA LEU A 646 27.92 -47.37 49.74
C LEU A 646 26.55 -46.81 50.13
N SER A 647 25.57 -46.82 49.23
CA SER A 647 24.23 -46.28 49.51
C SER A 647 23.48 -47.10 50.56
N ILE A 648 23.62 -48.43 50.56
CA ILE A 648 23.00 -49.31 51.58
C ILE A 648 23.63 -49.05 52.95
N SER A 649 24.97 -49.05 53.03
CA SER A 649 25.69 -48.83 54.28
C SER A 649 25.40 -47.43 54.84
N PHE A 650 25.41 -46.41 53.96
CA PHE A 650 25.08 -45.04 54.33
C PHE A 650 23.63 -44.90 54.81
N ALA A 651 22.67 -45.59 54.19
CA ALA A 651 21.28 -45.56 54.62
C ALA A 651 21.09 -46.17 56.02
N GLN A 652 21.85 -47.22 56.36
CA GLN A 652 21.85 -47.82 57.70
C GLN A 652 22.42 -46.84 58.74
N ALA A 653 23.57 -46.23 58.47
CA ALA A 653 24.17 -45.20 59.32
C ALA A 653 23.25 -43.99 59.50
N LEU A 654 22.60 -43.55 58.42
CA LEU A 654 21.63 -42.44 58.42
C LEU A 654 20.37 -42.77 59.21
N ALA A 655 19.90 -44.03 59.19
CA ALA A 655 18.75 -44.46 59.98
C ALA A 655 19.04 -44.37 61.49
N LEU A 656 20.23 -44.82 61.92
CA LEU A 656 20.71 -44.66 63.30
C LEU A 656 20.83 -43.19 63.69
N PHE A 657 21.34 -42.34 62.78
CA PHE A 657 21.39 -40.90 62.98
C PHE A 657 19.99 -40.30 63.18
N LYS A 658 19.01 -40.66 62.34
CA LYS A 658 17.62 -40.19 62.44
C LYS A 658 16.98 -40.56 63.78
N ASP A 659 17.27 -41.76 64.30
CA ASP A 659 16.82 -42.27 65.61
C ASP A 659 17.64 -41.74 66.81
N HIS A 660 18.51 -40.75 66.58
CA HIS A 660 19.34 -40.11 67.61
C HIS A 660 20.36 -41.06 68.28
N GLN A 661 20.69 -42.19 67.64
CA GLN A 661 21.67 -43.16 68.13
C GLN A 661 23.10 -42.73 67.74
N TRP A 662 23.54 -41.58 68.25
CA TRP A 662 24.75 -40.86 67.78
C TRP A 662 26.04 -41.70 67.78
N GLN A 663 26.28 -42.47 68.85
CA GLN A 663 27.49 -43.29 68.97
C GLN A 663 27.52 -44.43 67.96
N GLN A 664 26.36 -45.07 67.73
CA GLN A 664 26.25 -46.15 66.75
C GLN A 664 26.33 -45.59 65.32
N ALA A 665 25.65 -44.47 65.05
CA ALA A 665 25.77 -43.78 63.78
C ALA A 665 27.21 -43.37 63.46
N LEU A 666 27.95 -42.83 64.44
CA LEU A 666 29.36 -42.45 64.26
C LEU A 666 30.24 -43.68 63.95
N ALA A 667 30.02 -44.80 64.65
CA ALA A 667 30.76 -46.04 64.38
C ALA A 667 30.52 -46.56 62.95
N GLU A 668 29.27 -46.55 62.48
CA GLU A 668 28.92 -46.94 61.12
C GLU A 668 29.51 -45.99 60.07
N PHE A 669 29.45 -44.67 60.28
CA PHE A 669 30.07 -43.72 59.36
C PHE A 669 31.60 -43.87 59.29
N LEU A 670 32.28 -44.11 60.43
CA LEU A 670 33.73 -44.41 60.45
C LEU A 670 34.06 -45.73 59.72
N ALA A 671 33.18 -46.73 59.79
CA ALA A 671 33.34 -47.95 59.02
C ALA A 671 33.23 -47.68 57.50
N ILE A 672 32.25 -46.86 57.08
CA ILE A 672 32.10 -46.45 55.68
C ILE A 672 33.33 -45.66 55.19
N GLU A 673 33.87 -44.74 56.00
CA GLU A 673 35.04 -43.92 55.63
C GLU A 673 36.28 -44.78 55.34
N LYS A 674 36.44 -45.91 56.04
CA LYS A 674 37.56 -46.84 55.80
C LYS A 674 37.56 -47.39 54.37
N ASP A 675 36.38 -47.73 53.84
CA ASP A 675 36.21 -48.29 52.51
C ASP A 675 36.02 -47.20 51.43
N TYR A 676 35.51 -46.03 51.83
CA TYR A 676 35.20 -44.89 50.96
C TYR A 676 35.75 -43.57 51.52
N PRO A 677 37.08 -43.38 51.59
CA PRO A 677 37.71 -42.24 52.27
C PRO A 677 37.46 -40.88 51.57
N HIS A 678 36.95 -40.90 50.35
CA HIS A 678 36.64 -39.69 49.57
C HIS A 678 35.14 -39.38 49.52
N ASP A 679 34.29 -40.14 50.22
CA ASP A 679 32.86 -39.87 50.27
C ASP A 679 32.57 -38.63 51.13
N GLY A 680 32.19 -37.54 50.46
CA GLY A 680 31.91 -36.26 51.11
C GLY A 680 30.81 -36.33 52.17
N PRO A 681 29.63 -36.93 51.90
CA PRO A 681 28.57 -37.03 52.89
C PRO A 681 28.98 -37.81 54.15
N THR A 682 29.70 -38.94 54.00
CA THR A 682 30.20 -39.70 55.15
C THR A 682 31.10 -38.84 56.04
N ARG A 683 32.06 -38.14 55.45
CA ARG A 683 32.98 -37.24 56.19
C ARG A 683 32.25 -36.08 56.87
N PHE A 684 31.23 -35.54 56.21
CA PHE A 684 30.37 -34.51 56.80
C PHE A 684 29.69 -35.02 58.08
N TYR A 685 29.09 -36.21 58.05
CA TYR A 685 28.43 -36.79 59.22
C TYR A 685 29.39 -37.15 60.34
N ILE A 686 30.59 -37.67 60.04
CA ILE A 686 31.64 -37.91 61.04
C ILE A 686 32.00 -36.62 61.76
N CYS A 687 32.29 -35.57 60.99
CA CYS A 687 32.68 -34.28 61.56
C CYS A 687 31.53 -33.65 62.36
N TYR A 688 30.29 -33.74 61.86
CA TYR A 688 29.11 -33.25 62.55
C TYR A 688 28.88 -33.96 63.89
N LEU A 689 28.98 -35.30 63.92
CA LEU A 689 28.79 -36.11 65.12
C LEU A 689 29.92 -35.94 66.14
N GLN A 690 31.17 -35.79 65.70
CA GLN A 690 32.31 -35.51 66.59
C GLN A 690 32.18 -34.15 67.28
N ASN A 691 31.58 -33.16 66.61
CA ASN A 691 31.35 -31.82 67.14
C ASN A 691 29.96 -31.62 67.78
N LEU A 692 29.14 -32.67 67.89
CA LEU A 692 27.81 -32.60 68.50
C LEU A 692 27.80 -32.07 69.96
N PRO A 693 28.79 -32.38 70.83
CA PRO A 693 28.82 -31.88 72.21
C PRO A 693 28.95 -30.36 72.35
N SER A 694 29.54 -29.67 71.36
CA SER A 694 29.68 -28.21 71.34
C SER A 694 28.50 -27.50 70.67
N LEU A 695 27.60 -28.23 69.99
CA LEU A 695 26.45 -27.71 69.25
C LEU A 695 25.15 -27.59 70.09
N SER A 696 25.20 -27.87 71.40
CA SER A 696 24.14 -27.77 72.42
C SER A 696 22.75 -27.31 71.96
N LEU A 697 21.88 -28.26 71.61
CA LEU A 697 20.42 -28.10 71.56
C LEU A 697 19.78 -29.37 72.11
N HIS A 698 18.92 -29.23 73.13
CA HIS A 698 18.05 -30.32 73.59
C HIS A 698 17.21 -30.86 72.41
N PRO A 699 17.35 -32.13 72.01
CA PRO A 699 16.45 -32.72 71.04
C PRO A 699 15.12 -33.01 71.74
N SER A 700 14.00 -32.52 71.20
CA SER A 700 12.70 -33.13 71.50
C SER A 700 12.74 -34.55 70.93
N LYS A 701 12.51 -35.57 71.74
CA LYS A 701 12.51 -36.99 71.31
C LYS A 701 11.42 -37.34 70.28
N ASP A 702 10.54 -36.39 69.92
CA ASP A 702 9.34 -36.65 69.11
C ASP A 702 9.53 -36.44 67.60
N HIS A 703 10.72 -36.02 67.12
CA HIS A 703 10.96 -35.75 65.70
C HIS A 703 12.30 -36.32 65.22
N ALA A 704 12.38 -36.77 63.97
CA ALA A 704 13.61 -37.29 63.36
C ALA A 704 14.74 -36.23 63.35
N ALA A 705 15.99 -36.68 63.46
CA ALA A 705 17.15 -35.78 63.53
C ALA A 705 17.22 -34.85 62.31
N THR A 706 17.34 -33.55 62.58
CA THR A 706 17.42 -32.49 61.57
C THR A 706 18.73 -31.72 61.72
N ILE A 707 19.35 -31.37 60.59
CA ILE A 707 20.63 -30.67 60.54
C ILE A 707 20.40 -29.19 60.20
N ASP A 708 20.71 -28.28 61.14
CA ASP A 708 20.59 -26.83 60.93
C ASP A 708 21.86 -26.23 60.35
N ILE A 709 21.85 -25.99 59.03
CA ILE A 709 22.99 -25.42 58.29
C ILE A 709 23.31 -24.00 58.78
N GLY A 710 22.34 -23.26 59.33
CA GLY A 710 22.57 -21.93 59.89
C GLY A 710 23.48 -21.92 61.11
N LYS A 711 23.53 -23.02 61.87
CA LYS A 711 24.31 -23.17 63.11
C LYS A 711 25.68 -23.83 62.92
N ILE A 712 25.94 -24.40 61.75
CA ILE A 712 27.16 -25.17 61.45
C ILE A 712 28.34 -24.25 61.04
N ASN A 713 28.08 -22.98 60.71
CA ASN A 713 29.06 -22.04 60.15
C ASN A 713 30.21 -21.59 61.09
N MET A 714 30.37 -22.18 62.28
CA MET A 714 31.50 -21.90 63.18
C MET A 714 32.49 -23.09 63.35
N LEU A 715 32.25 -24.27 62.77
CA LEU A 715 33.02 -25.48 63.10
C LEU A 715 33.66 -26.26 61.92
N LEU A 716 33.41 -25.86 60.67
CA LEU A 716 33.87 -26.59 59.47
C LEU A 716 34.84 -25.82 58.55
N HIS A 717 35.45 -24.74 59.06
CA HIS A 717 36.48 -23.98 58.34
C HIS A 717 37.87 -24.19 58.92
#